data_AF-A0A925IWW8-F1
#
_entry.id   AF-A0A925IWW8-F1
#
_cell.length_a   1.000
_cell.length_b   1.000
_cell.length_c   1.000
_cell.angle_alpha   90.00
_cell.angle_beta   90.00
_cell.angle_gamma   90.00
#
_symmetry.space_group_name_H-M   'P 1'
#
loop_
_entity.id
_entity.type
_entity.pdbx_description
1 polymer ?
#
loop_
_entity_poly.entity_id
_entity_poly.type
_entity_poly.pdbx_seq_one_letter_code
_entity_poly.pdbx_strand_id
1 'polypeptide(L)'
;MTNLKLIITFFFVAGFLSFTCTGQVNTFLNTENDEDWNNSVNWSLGIIPTALHDVTLTSGEGLKIKTGESGIARKITLTNTDTFIVQELANLIVVDQVIILGTGFFSNRGETTFNTGSSGFYITLGGSLTNQDTIIMNQPERGFDFRGGTIKNNGYINIINPLEEGILMYQAMDYPNQRHFYNNADGHILISAPNGFGVYLADSLTNNGLLEIINVIRNIPTAEANSMFVHALGRVFNYGHLTLQSSDDHGLVNEGIFKNYQSGFMEVTGFDNDGIINHFSFENMGDIEILGSVVYPQNAGIRILNTFQMRGGSSIYISGSYDLQFGIYNEYPITVDTNAYINIIRTKSDAIYDLGGINNHGLIEISQLLDTLSYGIACNTNFTNNGIIDMSEMGGGIYTGAGTFNNNGTMTFHNLISKAIFATSTFNNNVDGIITVTNSGGNRISWGIVYVDETVFNHYFTNAGNITIDSCHIGLWIRQGGFVNSGSILINHYRQAINFGGFSGIPNLYNEGNLIIRNHEEPLSYTIDLEEGDSGYYNLINYAAGIIDIKDAYRGFHIQSGLLNQGMIKMENITETCFFLENYDEYHDMRNDYGATIDIINTGRAVQLGYFPNSVNQIYFVNYGLFKFQLMTDTVIGGVNSMGTFENYGTMMGDGIIDCDFAKINSFYRPGQNIGVMNFANFETNLHPTYFIQLKGDAGFGVANGHDGIIINGIVNIEGTLNVATLPGFDPQEDDTYVVLVATDTLIGTFDSHSLPYLGNGLIFEVIYDSTSVILKIISLPRIWTGNCDSIWSNPCNWSGGIVPDSTHTVIISADVLFFPSLDSGSFSIGSGGGSQQCRRLILYQGSIIRIR
;
A
#
# COMPACT_ATOMS: atom_id res chain seq x y z
N MET A 1 3.03 103.67 11.65
CA MET A 1 1.61 103.27 11.59
C MET A 1 1.60 101.77 11.32
N THR A 2 1.04 100.84 12.09
CA THR A 2 0.20 100.83 13.31
C THR A 2 0.04 99.32 13.61
N ASN A 3 0.58 98.81 14.73
CA ASN A 3 -0.14 98.34 15.94
C ASN A 3 -1.26 97.29 15.75
N LEU A 4 -1.06 96.05 16.25
CA LEU A 4 -1.80 95.35 17.34
C LEU A 4 -1.18 93.93 17.54
N LYS A 5 -0.56 93.54 18.68
CA LYS A 5 -1.12 92.94 19.94
C LYS A 5 -2.01 91.70 19.67
N LEU A 6 -1.89 90.51 20.32
CA LEU A 6 -1.48 90.12 21.68
C LEU A 6 -1.59 88.55 21.83
N ILE A 7 -0.95 87.99 22.88
CA ILE A 7 -1.26 86.77 23.69
C ILE A 7 -0.46 85.46 23.46
N ILE A 8 0.30 85.18 24.54
CA ILE A 8 1.00 84.01 25.07
C ILE A 8 0.21 82.68 25.05
N THR A 9 0.88 81.55 24.80
CA THR A 9 0.71 80.30 25.58
C THR A 9 2.02 79.49 25.60
N PHE A 10 2.50 79.22 26.81
CA PHE A 10 3.61 78.31 27.14
C PHE A 10 3.28 76.86 26.74
N PHE A 11 4.20 76.16 26.09
CA PHE A 11 4.29 74.70 26.20
C PHE A 11 5.76 74.29 26.38
N PHE A 12 5.97 73.48 27.42
CA PHE A 12 7.24 72.94 27.86
C PHE A 12 7.99 72.23 26.72
N VAL A 13 9.22 72.67 26.45
CA VAL A 13 10.24 71.87 25.78
C VAL A 13 10.96 71.09 26.88
N ALA A 14 10.51 69.87 27.14
CA ALA A 14 11.25 68.86 27.88
C ALA A 14 11.45 67.68 26.93
N GLY A 15 12.71 67.45 26.52
CA GLY A 15 13.08 66.32 25.67
C GLY A 15 14.28 66.67 24.81
N PHE A 16 15.36 65.90 24.94
CA PHE A 16 16.68 66.07 24.30
C PHE A 16 17.68 67.02 24.99
N LEU A 17 17.96 66.74 26.25
CA LEU A 17 19.33 66.82 26.76
C LEU A 17 19.69 65.44 27.31
N SER A 18 20.24 64.56 26.46
CA SER A 18 20.92 63.35 26.93
C SER A 18 22.23 63.77 27.60
N PHE A 19 22.15 64.15 28.87
CA PHE A 19 23.34 64.17 29.69
C PHE A 19 23.84 62.73 29.80
N THR A 20 25.00 62.43 29.19
CA THR A 20 25.82 61.30 29.61
C THR A 20 26.34 61.63 31.01
N CYS A 21 25.47 61.55 32.02
CA CYS A 21 25.91 61.57 33.40
C CYS A 21 26.70 60.27 33.61
N THR A 22 28.02 60.37 33.62
CA THR A 22 28.87 59.29 34.14
C THR A 22 28.40 59.02 35.56
N GLY A 23 27.87 57.82 35.82
CA GLY A 23 27.40 57.45 37.15
C GLY A 23 28.50 57.68 38.18
N GLN A 24 28.13 58.24 39.33
CA GLN A 24 29.07 58.37 40.44
C GLN A 24 29.31 56.97 41.01
N VAL A 25 30.57 56.51 41.02
CA VAL A 25 30.91 55.19 41.57
C VAL A 25 30.77 55.24 43.09
N ASN A 26 29.94 54.36 43.64
CA ASN A 26 29.73 54.16 45.07
C ASN A 26 30.12 52.72 45.42
N THR A 27 31.29 52.55 46.02
CA THR A 27 31.87 51.24 46.30
C THR A 27 31.36 50.74 47.64
N PHE A 28 30.90 49.48 47.69
CA PHE A 28 30.55 48.82 48.94
C PHE A 28 31.84 48.39 49.65
N LEU A 29 32.04 48.89 50.88
CA LEU A 29 33.24 48.70 51.69
C LEU A 29 33.01 47.74 52.87
N ASN A 30 31.76 47.39 53.18
CA ASN A 30 31.36 46.52 54.30
C ASN A 30 32.01 46.88 55.65
N THR A 31 32.15 48.17 55.96
CA THR A 31 32.93 48.62 57.12
C THR A 31 32.39 48.14 58.47
N GLU A 32 31.10 47.79 58.54
CA GLU A 32 30.44 47.34 59.77
C GLU A 32 30.21 45.81 59.81
N ASN A 33 30.63 45.05 58.78
CA ASN A 33 30.40 43.61 58.63
C ASN A 33 28.92 43.18 58.74
N ASP A 34 27.97 44.00 58.28
CA ASP A 34 26.52 43.70 58.34
C ASP A 34 25.89 43.37 56.97
N GLU A 35 26.66 43.45 55.88
CA GLU A 35 26.26 43.15 54.50
C GLU A 35 25.05 43.95 54.00
N ASP A 36 24.64 45.03 54.70
CA ASP A 36 23.37 45.71 54.47
C ASP A 36 23.48 46.84 53.43
N TRP A 37 22.66 46.74 52.36
CA TRP A 37 22.52 47.79 51.35
C TRP A 37 22.10 49.14 51.93
N ASN A 38 21.18 49.14 52.92
CA ASN A 38 20.58 50.36 53.45
C ASN A 38 21.39 51.02 54.56
N ASN A 39 22.56 50.46 54.91
CA ASN A 39 23.48 51.10 55.81
C ASN A 39 24.42 52.04 55.04
N SER A 40 24.18 53.35 55.13
CA SER A 40 24.97 54.40 54.45
C SER A 40 26.46 54.36 54.80
N VAL A 41 26.84 53.79 55.94
CA VAL A 41 28.24 53.69 56.40
C VAL A 41 29.04 52.70 55.55
N ASN A 42 28.38 51.69 54.98
CA ASN A 42 29.03 50.69 54.13
C ASN A 42 29.42 51.20 52.74
N TRP A 43 29.12 52.46 52.42
CA TRP A 43 29.27 53.03 51.08
C TRP A 43 30.38 54.08 51.05
N SER A 44 31.24 54.04 50.03
CA SER A 44 32.38 54.96 49.90
C SER A 44 31.99 56.44 49.83
N LEU A 45 30.77 56.76 49.40
CA LEU A 45 30.22 58.11 49.38
C LEU A 45 29.47 58.49 50.68
N GLY A 46 29.36 57.58 51.65
CA GLY A 46 28.63 57.79 52.90
C GLY A 46 27.11 57.94 52.71
N ILE A 47 26.58 57.50 51.57
CA ILE A 47 25.17 57.58 51.19
C ILE A 47 24.73 56.27 50.54
N ILE A 48 23.46 55.91 50.74
CA ILE A 48 22.83 54.76 50.09
C ILE A 48 22.78 55.02 48.57
N PRO A 49 23.10 54.03 47.71
CA PRO A 49 23.02 54.17 46.26
C PRO A 49 21.62 54.61 45.78
N THR A 50 21.61 55.27 44.62
CA THR A 50 20.43 55.81 43.96
C THR A 50 20.53 55.53 42.47
N ALA A 51 19.52 55.92 41.69
CA ALA A 51 19.51 55.81 40.22
C ALA A 51 20.71 56.47 39.50
N LEU A 52 21.48 57.32 40.18
CA LEU A 52 22.65 58.02 39.63
C LEU A 52 23.99 57.33 39.96
N HIS A 53 23.98 56.29 40.80
CA HIS A 53 25.18 55.67 41.35
C HIS A 53 25.53 54.35 40.67
N ASP A 54 26.82 54.16 40.38
CA ASP A 54 27.39 52.88 39.94
C ASP A 54 27.90 52.12 41.17
N VAL A 55 27.26 51.01 41.49
CA VAL A 55 27.62 50.13 42.60
C VAL A 55 28.71 49.16 42.16
N THR A 56 29.80 49.11 42.93
CA THR A 56 30.89 48.14 42.76
C THR A 56 31.20 47.52 44.11
N LEU A 57 31.46 46.21 44.18
CA LEU A 57 31.90 45.55 45.41
C LEU A 57 33.43 45.48 45.46
N THR A 58 34.00 45.54 46.66
CA THR A 58 35.39 45.11 46.86
C THR A 58 35.47 43.59 46.86
N SER A 59 36.52 43.05 46.24
CA SER A 59 36.68 41.61 46.00
C SER A 59 36.44 40.75 47.24
N GLY A 60 35.43 39.87 47.17
CA GLY A 60 35.10 38.87 48.18
C GLY A 60 34.06 39.29 49.21
N GLU A 61 33.43 40.45 49.03
CA GLU A 61 32.37 40.93 49.93
C GLU A 61 31.00 40.34 49.60
N GLY A 62 30.16 40.24 50.64
CA GLY A 62 28.73 39.92 50.55
C GLY A 62 27.87 41.19 50.71
N LEU A 63 26.96 41.42 49.77
CA LEU A 63 25.98 42.51 49.82
C LEU A 63 24.56 41.94 49.80
N LYS A 64 23.66 42.50 50.60
CA LYS A 64 22.27 42.05 50.73
C LYS A 64 21.32 43.24 50.73
N ILE A 65 20.22 43.13 49.99
CA ILE A 65 19.00 43.92 50.26
C ILE A 65 18.12 43.03 51.13
N LYS A 66 17.82 43.47 52.36
CA LYS A 66 17.09 42.65 53.33
C LYS A 66 15.61 42.53 52.96
N THR A 67 14.97 41.52 53.54
CA THR A 67 13.55 41.23 53.34
C THR A 67 12.69 42.46 53.59
N GLY A 68 11.84 42.81 52.61
CA GLY A 68 10.93 43.96 52.68
C GLY A 68 11.57 45.32 52.43
N GLU A 69 12.86 45.38 52.12
CA GLU A 69 13.56 46.62 51.78
C GLU A 69 13.65 46.86 50.27
N SER A 70 14.14 48.03 49.87
CA SER A 70 14.37 48.38 48.47
C SER A 70 15.76 48.94 48.23
N GLY A 71 16.38 48.55 47.12
CA GLY A 71 17.62 49.11 46.62
C GLY A 71 17.43 49.70 45.23
N ILE A 72 18.22 50.72 44.90
CA ILE A 72 18.23 51.32 43.57
C ILE A 72 19.66 51.68 43.16
N ALA A 73 20.05 51.31 41.95
CA ALA A 73 21.36 51.65 41.39
C ALA A 73 21.26 51.95 39.91
N ARG A 74 22.19 52.76 39.39
CA ARG A 74 22.36 52.91 37.95
C ARG A 74 22.89 51.61 37.36
N LYS A 75 24.05 51.18 37.86
CA LYS A 75 24.79 50.01 37.39
C LYS A 75 25.32 49.24 38.59
N ILE A 76 25.37 47.91 38.53
CA ILE A 76 26.00 47.07 39.56
C ILE A 76 27.11 46.26 38.90
N THR A 77 28.30 46.22 39.48
CA THR A 77 29.42 45.39 39.01
C THR A 77 29.90 44.46 40.11
N LEU A 78 29.80 43.16 39.84
CA LEU A 78 30.33 42.07 40.67
C LEU A 78 31.58 41.51 40.01
N THR A 79 32.64 41.31 40.76
CA THR A 79 33.91 40.76 40.27
C THR A 79 34.39 39.62 41.18
N ASN A 80 35.32 38.80 40.73
CA ASN A 80 35.97 37.79 41.58
C ASN A 80 34.96 36.95 42.37
N THR A 81 35.03 36.84 43.70
CA THR A 81 34.10 36.04 44.53
C THR A 81 32.98 36.87 45.16
N ASP A 82 32.69 38.06 44.61
CA ASP A 82 31.65 38.96 45.11
C ASP A 82 30.27 38.28 45.08
N THR A 83 29.49 38.47 46.13
CA THR A 83 28.13 37.92 46.24
C THR A 83 27.13 39.03 46.50
N PHE A 84 26.11 39.15 45.64
CA PHE A 84 25.00 40.07 45.83
C PHE A 84 23.67 39.32 45.91
N ILE A 85 22.92 39.53 46.99
CA ILE A 85 21.67 38.81 47.27
C ILE A 85 20.52 39.80 47.45
N VAL A 86 19.47 39.66 46.64
CA VAL A 86 18.17 40.30 46.86
C VAL A 86 17.32 39.31 47.67
N GLN A 87 16.98 39.60 48.92
CA GLN A 87 16.22 38.67 49.75
C GLN A 87 14.73 38.60 49.34
N GLU A 88 14.02 37.59 49.87
CA GLU A 88 12.57 37.46 49.71
C GLU A 88 11.84 38.76 50.08
N LEU A 89 10.84 39.15 49.29
CA LEU A 89 10.07 40.39 49.43
C LEU A 89 10.89 41.70 49.31
N ALA A 90 12.18 41.64 48.99
CA ALA A 90 12.97 42.81 48.68
C ALA A 90 12.76 43.25 47.23
N ASN A 91 13.01 44.53 46.92
CA ASN A 91 12.97 45.06 45.56
C ASN A 91 14.31 45.70 45.18
N LEU A 92 14.85 45.36 44.00
CA LEU A 92 15.99 46.04 43.40
C LEU A 92 15.58 46.70 42.08
N ILE A 93 15.82 48.01 41.96
CA ILE A 93 15.65 48.74 40.70
C ILE A 93 17.02 49.04 40.07
N VAL A 94 17.23 48.61 38.83
CA VAL A 94 18.46 48.86 38.06
C VAL A 94 18.15 49.75 36.86
N VAL A 95 18.84 50.87 36.72
CA VAL A 95 18.57 51.83 35.64
C VAL A 95 19.26 51.45 34.33
N ASP A 96 20.48 50.91 34.41
CA ASP A 96 21.35 50.61 33.28
C ASP A 96 21.69 49.11 33.21
N GLN A 97 22.60 48.60 34.03
CA GLN A 97 23.11 47.22 33.84
C GLN A 97 23.56 46.55 35.13
N VAL A 98 23.44 45.22 35.19
CA VAL A 98 24.19 44.38 36.14
C VAL A 98 25.29 43.63 35.41
N ILE A 99 26.53 43.83 35.83
CA ILE A 99 27.73 43.19 35.28
C ILE A 99 28.26 42.15 36.27
N ILE A 100 28.41 40.89 35.85
CA ILE A 100 28.98 39.80 36.63
C ILE A 100 30.26 39.31 35.93
N LEU A 101 31.40 39.61 36.55
CA LEU A 101 32.74 39.27 36.03
C LEU A 101 33.41 38.18 36.86
N GLY A 102 34.15 37.29 36.19
CA GLY A 102 34.89 36.22 36.88
C GLY A 102 33.93 35.33 37.66
N THR A 103 34.28 34.90 38.87
CA THR A 103 33.45 34.01 39.71
C THR A 103 32.31 34.71 40.47
N GLY A 104 31.91 35.91 40.05
CA GLY A 104 30.93 36.72 40.78
C GLY A 104 29.57 36.03 40.83
N PHE A 105 28.80 36.28 41.89
CA PHE A 105 27.53 35.60 42.13
C PHE A 105 26.39 36.58 42.45
N PHE A 106 25.33 36.53 41.64
CA PHE A 106 24.08 37.24 41.90
C PHE A 106 22.97 36.24 42.26
N SER A 107 22.31 36.45 43.39
CA SER A 107 21.18 35.64 43.85
C SER A 107 19.93 36.50 44.01
N ASN A 108 18.95 36.32 43.12
CA ASN A 108 17.64 36.97 43.23
C ASN A 108 16.66 36.07 44.00
N ARG A 109 16.18 36.52 45.15
CA ARG A 109 15.07 35.89 45.90
C ARG A 109 13.88 36.81 46.09
N GLY A 110 13.95 38.05 45.61
CA GLY A 110 12.87 39.04 45.61
C GLY A 110 12.56 39.52 44.19
N GLU A 111 12.14 40.76 44.06
CA GLU A 111 11.89 41.38 42.75
C GLU A 111 13.12 42.19 42.30
N THR A 112 13.60 41.94 41.08
CA THR A 112 14.58 42.81 40.41
C THR A 112 13.97 43.38 39.14
N THR A 113 13.88 44.71 39.04
CA THR A 113 13.29 45.41 37.90
C THR A 113 14.33 46.28 37.19
N PHE A 114 14.42 46.14 35.87
CA PHE A 114 15.25 46.98 35.00
C PHE A 114 14.40 48.01 34.26
N ASN A 115 14.87 49.26 34.24
CA ASN A 115 14.19 50.36 33.55
C ASN A 115 14.30 50.27 32.02
N THR A 116 13.44 51.03 31.33
CA THR A 116 13.50 51.26 29.88
C THR A 116 14.86 51.75 29.43
N GLY A 117 15.41 51.10 28.39
CA GLY A 117 16.72 51.40 27.83
C GLY A 117 17.90 50.86 28.62
N SER A 118 17.66 49.98 29.59
CA SER A 118 18.71 49.26 30.33
C SER A 118 19.50 48.31 29.43
N SER A 119 20.76 48.06 29.74
CA SER A 119 21.61 47.07 29.05
C SER A 119 21.46 45.65 29.65
N GLY A 120 20.47 45.43 30.53
CA GLY A 120 20.13 44.13 31.14
C GLY A 120 21.23 43.54 32.04
N PHE A 121 21.43 42.23 31.95
CA PHE A 121 22.54 41.53 32.60
C PHE A 121 23.68 41.28 31.60
N TYR A 122 24.91 41.52 32.04
CA TYR A 122 26.13 41.13 31.33
C TYR A 122 26.96 40.17 32.19
N ILE A 123 27.10 38.93 31.75
CA ILE A 123 27.73 37.86 32.54
C ILE A 123 28.88 37.26 31.72
N THR A 124 30.06 37.19 32.32
CA THR A 124 31.28 36.66 31.68
C THR A 124 31.73 35.34 32.32
N LEU A 125 32.83 34.79 31.82
CA LEU A 125 33.33 33.48 32.22
C LEU A 125 33.50 33.32 33.73
N GLY A 126 32.86 32.29 34.28
CA GLY A 126 32.83 31.96 35.71
C GLY A 126 31.65 32.57 36.47
N GLY A 127 30.94 33.54 35.88
CA GLY A 127 29.89 34.29 36.57
C GLY A 127 28.66 33.43 36.79
N SER A 128 27.93 33.69 37.87
CA SER A 128 26.74 32.90 38.18
C SER A 128 25.58 33.80 38.60
N LEU A 129 24.41 33.51 38.03
CA LEU A 129 23.12 34.09 38.40
C LEU A 129 22.20 32.97 38.84
N THR A 130 21.61 33.10 40.02
CA THR A 130 20.48 32.26 40.46
C THR A 130 19.26 33.13 40.70
N ASN A 131 18.21 32.91 39.91
CA ASN A 131 16.89 33.49 40.14
C ASN A 131 16.00 32.49 40.89
N GLN A 132 15.34 32.94 41.95
CA GLN A 132 14.36 32.18 42.75
C GLN A 132 13.02 32.91 42.88
N ASP A 133 12.90 34.12 42.33
CA ASP A 133 11.67 34.93 42.34
C ASP A 133 11.61 35.71 41.02
N THR A 134 11.39 37.03 41.03
CA THR A 134 10.95 37.77 39.85
C THR A 134 12.04 38.69 39.31
N ILE A 135 12.32 38.59 38.01
CA ILE A 135 13.16 39.52 37.25
C ILE A 135 12.33 40.11 36.11
N ILE A 136 12.19 41.43 36.06
CA ILE A 136 11.43 42.14 35.01
C ILE A 136 12.38 43.08 34.27
N MET A 137 12.38 43.02 32.94
CA MET A 137 13.15 43.92 32.09
C MET A 137 12.23 44.55 31.05
N ASN A 138 11.98 45.85 31.19
CA ASN A 138 11.14 46.60 30.27
C ASN A 138 12.00 47.30 29.23
N GLN A 139 11.86 46.95 27.96
CA GLN A 139 12.61 47.52 26.83
C GLN A 139 14.13 47.61 27.06
N PRO A 140 14.82 46.53 27.47
CA PRO A 140 16.26 46.57 27.55
C PRO A 140 16.87 46.61 26.14
N GLU A 141 18.12 47.06 25.99
CA GLU A 141 18.92 46.84 24.77
C GLU A 141 19.01 45.33 24.49
N ARG A 142 19.44 44.57 25.51
CA ARG A 142 19.42 43.10 25.57
C ARG A 142 18.97 42.66 26.96
N GLY A 143 18.22 41.57 27.06
CA GLY A 143 17.86 41.04 28.38
C GLY A 143 19.06 40.43 29.12
N PHE A 144 19.68 39.42 28.52
CA PHE A 144 20.90 38.78 29.02
C PHE A 144 21.98 38.72 27.93
N ASP A 145 23.13 39.36 28.12
CA ASP A 145 24.37 39.13 27.35
C ASP A 145 25.28 38.18 28.15
N PHE A 146 25.28 36.92 27.74
CA PHE A 146 25.92 35.80 28.44
C PHE A 146 27.13 35.27 27.65
N ARG A 147 28.31 35.81 27.97
CA ARG A 147 29.58 35.42 27.32
C ARG A 147 30.29 34.27 28.02
N GLY A 148 29.81 33.84 29.19
CA GLY A 148 30.37 32.77 30.01
C GLY A 148 29.60 32.59 31.32
N GLY A 149 29.73 31.43 31.98
CA GLY A 149 29.19 31.23 33.33
C GLY A 149 27.98 30.28 33.44
N THR A 150 27.12 30.50 34.43
CA THR A 150 25.90 29.68 34.66
C THR A 150 24.73 30.54 35.11
N ILE A 151 23.58 30.40 34.44
CA ILE A 151 22.31 30.98 34.88
C ILE A 151 21.42 29.83 35.35
N LYS A 152 20.83 29.95 36.55
CA LYS A 152 19.81 29.03 37.08
C LYS A 152 18.55 29.81 37.39
N ASN A 153 17.49 29.56 36.64
CA ASN A 153 16.18 30.14 36.88
C ASN A 153 15.26 29.14 37.61
N ASN A 154 14.74 29.53 38.77
CA ASN A 154 13.70 28.81 39.53
C ASN A 154 12.49 29.72 39.80
N GLY A 155 12.43 30.90 39.17
CA GLY A 155 11.37 31.87 39.37
C GLY A 155 10.90 32.43 38.03
N TYR A 156 10.37 33.65 38.05
CA TYR A 156 9.81 34.32 36.87
C TYR A 156 10.82 35.32 36.27
N ILE A 157 11.09 35.20 34.98
CA ILE A 157 11.88 36.14 34.19
C ILE A 157 10.97 36.68 33.09
N ASN A 158 10.76 38.00 33.05
CA ASN A 158 9.95 38.65 32.03
C ASN A 158 10.76 39.72 31.29
N ILE A 159 11.03 39.49 30.01
CA ILE A 159 11.76 40.39 29.12
C ILE A 159 10.77 40.93 28.09
N ILE A 160 10.47 42.23 28.18
CA ILE A 160 9.43 42.87 27.39
C ILE A 160 10.06 43.82 26.38
N ASN A 161 9.79 43.62 25.09
CA ASN A 161 10.23 44.47 23.98
C ASN A 161 11.75 44.76 23.95
N PRO A 162 12.67 43.78 24.06
CA PRO A 162 14.09 44.06 23.96
C PRO A 162 14.42 44.65 22.58
N LEU A 163 15.31 45.64 22.54
CA LEU A 163 15.67 46.36 21.31
C LEU A 163 16.50 45.50 20.36
N GLU A 164 17.22 44.52 20.90
CA GLU A 164 17.94 43.47 20.19
C GLU A 164 17.47 42.08 20.69
N GLU A 165 18.35 41.27 21.28
CA GLU A 165 18.02 39.92 21.75
C GLU A 165 17.45 39.89 23.17
N GLY A 166 16.49 38.97 23.41
CA GLY A 166 16.06 38.66 24.77
C GLY A 166 17.18 38.01 25.57
N ILE A 167 17.73 36.92 25.04
CA ILE A 167 18.89 36.22 25.60
C ILE A 167 19.94 36.03 24.50
N LEU A 168 21.15 36.57 24.70
CA LEU A 168 22.28 36.41 23.80
C LEU A 168 23.39 35.59 24.48
N MET A 169 23.72 34.43 23.91
CA MET A 169 24.85 33.59 24.34
C MET A 169 25.86 33.46 23.19
N TYR A 170 26.72 34.45 23.00
CA TYR A 170 27.64 34.50 21.86
C TYR A 170 28.81 33.52 21.98
N GLN A 171 29.18 32.84 20.87
CA GLN A 171 30.29 31.85 20.85
C GLN A 171 31.62 32.50 21.23
N ALA A 172 32.20 32.09 22.37
CA ALA A 172 33.59 32.40 22.67
C ALA A 172 34.47 31.43 21.86
N MET A 173 35.30 31.94 20.94
CA MET A 173 36.26 31.11 20.17
C MET A 173 37.17 30.27 21.07
N ASP A 174 37.41 30.73 22.31
CA ASP A 174 38.42 30.15 23.19
C ASP A 174 37.89 29.07 24.15
N TYR A 175 36.56 28.94 24.37
CA TYR A 175 36.00 28.09 25.43
C TYR A 175 34.63 27.45 25.10
N PRO A 176 34.58 26.37 24.29
CA PRO A 176 33.34 25.64 24.05
C PRO A 176 32.86 24.87 25.30
N ASN A 177 31.54 24.77 25.51
CA ASN A 177 30.87 24.02 26.60
C ASN A 177 31.00 24.60 28.02
N GLN A 178 31.23 25.90 28.18
CA GLN A 178 31.34 26.53 29.51
C GLN A 178 30.16 27.44 29.87
N ARG A 179 29.11 27.44 29.04
CA ARG A 179 27.92 28.27 29.21
C ARG A 179 26.70 27.39 29.36
N HIS A 180 26.03 27.55 30.50
CA HIS A 180 24.83 26.79 30.82
C HIS A 180 23.72 27.71 31.28
N PHE A 181 22.61 27.70 30.55
CA PHE A 181 21.35 28.28 31.00
C PHE A 181 20.44 27.14 31.46
N TYR A 182 20.12 27.10 32.75
CA TYR A 182 19.17 26.15 33.33
C TYR A 182 17.87 26.87 33.68
N ASN A 183 16.80 26.62 32.93
CA ASN A 183 15.45 26.91 33.40
C ASN A 183 14.97 25.67 34.15
N ASN A 184 14.90 25.74 35.48
CA ASN A 184 14.48 24.59 36.29
C ASN A 184 12.96 24.41 36.23
N ALA A 185 12.44 23.33 36.82
CA ALA A 185 11.01 22.95 36.69
C ALA A 185 10.04 24.05 37.13
N ASP A 186 10.39 24.80 38.17
CA ASP A 186 9.58 25.93 38.68
C ASP A 186 9.87 27.25 37.94
N GLY A 187 10.85 27.26 37.04
CA GLY A 187 11.27 28.43 36.29
C GLY A 187 10.31 28.76 35.14
N HIS A 188 9.95 30.04 35.04
CA HIS A 188 9.19 30.59 33.92
C HIS A 188 9.96 31.74 33.29
N ILE A 189 10.21 31.66 31.98
CA ILE A 189 10.83 32.71 31.19
C ILE A 189 9.83 33.15 30.13
N LEU A 190 9.47 34.42 30.14
CA LEU A 190 8.66 35.05 29.12
C LEU A 190 9.49 36.11 28.39
N ILE A 191 9.61 35.98 27.08
CA ILE A 191 10.22 36.98 26.20
C ILE A 191 9.14 37.44 25.23
N SER A 192 8.75 38.70 25.31
CA SER A 192 7.69 39.26 24.47
C SER A 192 8.23 40.34 23.54
N ALA A 193 7.87 40.25 22.26
CA ALA A 193 8.21 41.19 21.22
C ALA A 193 9.68 41.61 21.10
N PRO A 194 10.63 40.64 21.09
CA PRO A 194 12.01 40.96 20.79
C PRO A 194 12.17 41.46 19.36
N ASN A 195 13.04 42.46 19.18
CA ASN A 195 13.39 43.02 17.89
C ASN A 195 14.67 42.35 17.37
N GLY A 196 14.51 41.13 16.84
CA GLY A 196 15.62 40.26 16.43
C GLY A 196 15.41 38.84 16.93
N PHE A 197 16.30 38.37 17.81
CA PHE A 197 16.21 37.03 18.39
C PHE A 197 15.49 37.03 19.74
N GLY A 198 14.59 36.08 19.96
CA GLY A 198 14.16 35.77 21.33
C GLY A 198 15.35 35.26 22.15
N VAL A 199 15.99 34.22 21.65
CA VAL A 199 17.16 33.56 22.25
C VAL A 199 18.17 33.21 21.17
N TYR A 200 19.41 33.67 21.31
CA TYR A 200 20.54 33.26 20.50
C TYR A 200 21.51 32.43 21.37
N LEU A 201 21.72 31.16 21.05
CA LEU A 201 22.45 30.19 21.87
C LEU A 201 23.64 29.60 21.13
N ALA A 202 24.87 29.94 21.54
CA ALA A 202 26.06 29.24 21.04
C ALA A 202 26.57 28.11 21.95
N ASP A 203 25.78 27.68 22.95
CA ASP A 203 26.14 26.64 23.92
C ASP A 203 24.87 25.92 24.41
N SER A 204 24.83 25.47 25.68
CA SER A 204 23.69 24.72 26.20
C SER A 204 22.57 25.55 26.87
N LEU A 205 21.34 25.30 26.45
CA LEU A 205 20.10 25.64 27.15
C LEU A 205 19.44 24.33 27.62
N THR A 206 19.15 24.22 28.91
CA THR A 206 18.35 23.13 29.48
C THR A 206 17.06 23.71 30.06
N ASN A 207 15.92 23.40 29.44
CA ASN A 207 14.61 23.85 29.87
C ASN A 207 13.85 22.72 30.56
N ASN A 208 13.62 22.82 31.86
CA ASN A 208 12.76 21.92 32.63
C ASN A 208 11.42 22.58 33.02
N GLY A 209 11.32 23.91 32.92
CA GLY A 209 10.15 24.70 33.27
C GLY A 209 9.41 25.21 32.02
N LEU A 210 8.85 26.42 32.10
CA LEU A 210 8.16 27.09 31.01
C LEU A 210 9.05 28.16 30.37
N LEU A 211 9.26 28.08 29.06
CA LEU A 211 9.92 29.11 28.25
C LEU A 211 8.96 29.53 27.14
N GLU A 212 8.50 30.77 27.18
CA GLU A 212 7.60 31.36 26.20
C GLU A 212 8.29 32.51 25.47
N ILE A 213 8.26 32.47 24.15
CA ILE A 213 8.75 33.54 23.28
C ILE A 213 7.61 33.93 22.34
N ILE A 214 7.10 35.14 22.49
CA ILE A 214 5.86 35.57 21.82
C ILE A 214 6.06 36.87 21.02
N ASN A 215 5.41 36.95 19.86
CA ASN A 215 5.31 38.11 18.98
C ASN A 215 6.67 38.68 18.53
N VAL A 216 7.59 37.87 18.00
CA VAL A 216 8.88 38.37 17.50
C VAL A 216 8.63 39.30 16.30
N ILE A 217 8.93 40.59 16.47
CA ILE A 217 8.60 41.63 15.48
C ILE A 217 9.86 42.00 14.70
N ARG A 218 9.75 42.09 13.36
CA ARG A 218 10.76 42.75 12.53
C ARG A 218 10.52 44.26 12.48
N ASN A 219 11.20 45.06 13.31
CA ASN A 219 11.07 46.52 13.29
C ASN A 219 12.28 47.29 12.73
N ILE A 220 13.32 46.62 12.20
CA ILE A 220 14.51 47.30 11.63
C ILE A 220 14.58 47.12 10.10
N PRO A 221 14.42 48.19 9.30
CA PRO A 221 14.45 48.13 7.82
C PRO A 221 15.84 47.91 7.17
N THR A 222 16.93 47.75 7.93
CA THR A 222 18.29 48.01 7.40
C THR A 222 19.33 46.90 7.60
N ALA A 223 18.96 45.70 8.03
CA ALA A 223 19.88 44.55 8.04
C ALA A 223 19.11 43.26 7.73
N GLU A 224 19.79 42.26 7.18
CA GLU A 224 19.34 40.86 7.04
C GLU A 224 19.13 40.20 8.42
N ALA A 225 18.35 40.83 9.28
CA ALA A 225 18.04 40.33 10.61
C ALA A 225 16.90 39.31 10.45
N ASN A 226 17.25 38.04 10.63
CA ASN A 226 16.31 36.93 10.75
C ASN A 226 15.57 37.10 12.09
N SER A 227 14.27 37.38 12.05
CA SER A 227 13.43 37.47 13.25
C SER A 227 13.12 36.06 13.72
N MET A 228 14.01 35.43 14.49
CA MET A 228 13.89 34.02 14.89
C MET A 228 13.64 33.89 16.40
N PHE A 229 12.77 32.99 16.84
CA PHE A 229 12.57 32.82 18.28
C PHE A 229 13.83 32.28 18.95
N VAL A 230 14.41 31.24 18.38
CA VAL A 230 15.60 30.57 18.94
C VAL A 230 16.57 30.24 17.81
N HIS A 231 17.81 30.72 17.91
CA HIS A 231 18.92 30.27 17.05
C HIS A 231 19.96 29.56 17.91
N ALA A 232 20.10 28.24 17.77
CA ALA A 232 20.97 27.43 18.60
C ALA A 232 22.12 26.78 17.82
N LEU A 233 23.35 27.29 17.97
CA LEU A 233 24.58 26.62 17.51
C LEU A 233 25.01 25.49 18.46
N GLY A 234 24.51 25.49 19.69
CA GLY A 234 24.95 24.60 20.77
C GLY A 234 24.01 23.43 21.04
N ARG A 235 23.46 23.33 22.25
CA ARG A 235 22.59 22.21 22.65
C ARG A 235 21.30 22.75 23.28
N VAL A 236 20.15 22.32 22.78
CA VAL A 236 18.86 22.63 23.38
C VAL A 236 18.28 21.34 23.91
N PHE A 237 18.13 21.26 25.23
CA PHE A 237 17.52 20.14 25.93
C PHE A 237 16.21 20.59 26.55
N ASN A 238 15.10 20.13 26.00
CA ASN A 238 13.77 20.43 26.50
C ASN A 238 13.20 19.26 27.30
N TYR A 239 12.95 19.47 28.58
CA TYR A 239 12.26 18.59 29.52
C TYR A 239 10.92 19.17 29.98
N GLY A 240 10.68 20.47 29.77
CA GLY A 240 9.48 21.20 30.16
C GLY A 240 8.67 21.68 28.96
N HIS A 241 8.07 22.87 29.07
CA HIS A 241 7.26 23.48 28.00
C HIS A 241 8.05 24.59 27.30
N LEU A 242 8.17 24.50 25.98
CA LEU A 242 8.73 25.53 25.11
C LEU A 242 7.68 26.03 24.11
N THR A 243 7.23 27.27 24.26
CA THR A 243 6.23 27.90 23.39
C THR A 243 6.86 28.99 22.54
N LEU A 244 6.71 28.88 21.23
CA LEU A 244 7.22 29.80 20.22
C LEU A 244 6.03 30.33 19.40
N GLN A 245 5.67 31.59 19.53
CA GLN A 245 4.43 32.12 18.94
C GLN A 245 4.63 33.44 18.18
N SER A 246 4.13 33.50 16.94
CA SER A 246 4.11 34.71 16.08
C SER A 246 5.52 35.23 15.72
N SER A 247 6.11 34.71 14.64
CA SER A 247 7.41 35.12 14.08
C SER A 247 7.27 35.48 12.60
N ASP A 248 7.83 36.62 12.21
CA ASP A 248 7.88 37.08 10.81
C ASP A 248 8.86 36.27 9.93
N ASP A 249 9.51 35.23 10.47
CA ASP A 249 10.49 34.38 9.77
C ASP A 249 10.42 32.92 10.25
N HIS A 250 11.51 32.38 10.80
CA HIS A 250 11.59 31.02 11.31
C HIS A 250 11.15 30.92 12.77
N GLY A 251 10.67 29.74 13.15
CA GLY A 251 10.40 29.44 14.54
C GLY A 251 11.69 29.18 15.34
N LEU A 252 12.20 27.95 15.24
CA LEU A 252 13.46 27.51 15.82
C LEU A 252 14.46 27.19 14.71
N VAL A 253 15.68 27.72 14.78
CA VAL A 253 16.81 27.29 13.95
C VAL A 253 17.87 26.64 14.83
N ASN A 254 18.02 25.34 14.71
CA ASN A 254 19.01 24.55 15.43
C ASN A 254 20.14 24.13 14.50
N GLU A 255 21.34 24.62 14.77
CA GLU A 255 22.59 24.23 14.11
C GLU A 255 23.43 23.26 14.95
N GLY A 256 22.93 22.88 16.14
CA GLY A 256 23.59 21.95 17.06
C GLY A 256 22.71 20.75 17.47
N ILE A 257 22.74 20.34 18.74
CA ILE A 257 21.94 19.18 19.20
C ILE A 257 20.63 19.67 19.80
N PHE A 258 19.51 19.33 19.17
CA PHE A 258 18.19 19.51 19.75
C PHE A 258 17.66 18.18 20.27
N LYS A 259 17.29 18.14 21.56
CA LYS A 259 16.57 17.02 22.15
C LYS A 259 15.33 17.50 22.89
N ASN A 260 14.19 16.98 22.49
CA ASN A 260 12.95 17.08 23.25
C ASN A 260 12.76 15.77 24.02
N TYR A 261 12.88 15.80 25.34
CA TYR A 261 12.78 14.61 26.19
C TYR A 261 11.32 14.19 26.42
N GLN A 262 11.11 13.03 27.03
CA GLN A 262 9.78 12.42 27.19
C GLN A 262 8.74 13.30 27.91
N SER A 263 9.16 14.14 28.85
CA SER A 263 8.28 15.12 29.52
C SER A 263 8.18 16.46 28.80
N GLY A 264 8.98 16.64 27.74
CA GLY A 264 9.08 17.87 26.98
C GLY A 264 7.89 18.05 26.05
N PHE A 265 7.28 19.23 26.11
CA PHE A 265 6.28 19.69 25.16
C PHE A 265 6.81 20.94 24.46
N MET A 266 6.66 20.98 23.14
CA MET A 266 7.00 22.15 22.32
C MET A 266 5.79 22.55 21.49
N GLU A 267 5.48 23.84 21.50
CA GLU A 267 4.45 24.43 20.65
C GLU A 267 5.08 25.51 19.79
N VAL A 268 4.91 25.41 18.46
CA VAL A 268 5.38 26.40 17.49
C VAL A 268 4.20 26.89 16.67
N THR A 269 3.79 28.13 16.89
CA THR A 269 2.65 28.74 16.23
C THR A 269 3.05 30.04 15.53
N GLY A 270 2.36 30.37 14.45
CA GLY A 270 2.41 31.73 13.94
C GLY A 270 3.69 32.12 13.18
N PHE A 271 4.36 31.22 12.48
CA PHE A 271 5.62 31.51 11.76
C PHE A 271 5.39 31.70 10.25
N ASP A 272 6.10 32.65 9.64
CA ASP A 272 5.94 32.98 8.23
C ASP A 272 6.73 32.04 7.27
N ASN A 273 7.90 31.57 7.69
CA ASN A 273 8.82 30.73 6.90
C ASN A 273 8.82 29.28 7.43
N ASP A 274 9.89 28.76 8.02
CA ASP A 274 9.91 27.38 8.57
C ASP A 274 9.64 27.36 10.08
N GLY A 275 8.85 26.39 10.56
CA GLY A 275 8.55 26.24 11.99
C GLY A 275 9.79 25.82 12.78
N ILE A 276 10.45 24.75 12.35
CA ILE A 276 11.71 24.28 12.92
C ILE A 276 12.69 23.99 11.79
N ILE A 277 13.89 24.56 11.82
CA ILE A 277 15.03 24.18 11.00
C ILE A 277 16.04 23.44 11.87
N ASN A 278 16.51 22.29 11.41
CA ASN A 278 17.60 21.56 12.04
C ASN A 278 18.72 21.26 11.04
N HIS A 279 19.91 21.85 11.23
CA HIS A 279 21.11 21.56 10.45
C HIS A 279 21.96 20.40 11.01
N PHE A 280 21.60 19.85 12.18
CA PHE A 280 22.42 18.86 12.86
C PHE A 280 21.58 17.73 13.52
N SER A 281 21.62 17.49 14.83
CA SER A 281 20.94 16.33 15.40
C SER A 281 19.60 16.72 16.01
N PHE A 282 18.51 16.11 15.53
CA PHE A 282 17.17 16.27 16.09
C PHE A 282 16.66 14.93 16.63
N GLU A 283 16.46 14.86 17.95
CA GLU A 283 15.90 13.70 18.63
C GLU A 283 14.65 14.11 19.43
N ASN A 284 13.50 13.54 19.09
CA ASN A 284 12.24 13.77 19.81
C ASN A 284 11.83 12.51 20.59
N MET A 285 11.61 12.68 21.89
CA MET A 285 11.07 11.70 22.83
C MET A 285 9.74 12.16 23.46
N GLY A 286 9.37 13.43 23.30
CA GLY A 286 8.15 14.04 23.85
C GLY A 286 7.19 14.49 22.75
N ASP A 287 6.44 15.55 23.02
CA ASP A 287 5.38 16.05 22.16
C ASP A 287 5.79 17.37 21.49
N ILE A 288 5.51 17.49 20.19
CA ILE A 288 5.74 18.72 19.42
C ILE A 288 4.48 19.04 18.62
N GLU A 289 3.95 20.24 18.81
CA GLU A 289 2.81 20.78 18.09
C GLU A 289 3.25 21.97 17.23
N ILE A 290 2.95 21.93 15.92
CA ILE A 290 3.31 22.99 14.97
C ILE A 290 2.06 23.44 14.23
N LEU A 291 1.68 24.70 14.44
CA LEU A 291 0.51 25.34 13.83
C LEU A 291 0.97 26.51 12.94
N GLY A 292 1.11 26.24 11.64
CA GLY A 292 1.66 27.21 10.68
C GLY A 292 0.69 28.33 10.31
N SER A 293 1.18 29.59 10.27
CA SER A 293 0.45 30.74 9.72
C SER A 293 1.19 31.35 8.53
N VAL A 294 0.64 31.17 7.34
CA VAL A 294 1.15 31.58 6.02
C VAL A 294 1.84 32.95 5.92
N VAL A 295 3.04 33.02 5.27
CA VAL A 295 3.39 34.08 4.28
C VAL A 295 4.29 33.59 3.11
N TYR A 296 5.30 32.71 3.32
CA TYR A 296 6.34 32.45 2.30
C TYR A 296 6.22 31.12 1.51
N PRO A 297 6.63 31.09 0.22
CA PRO A 297 6.76 29.85 -0.55
C PRO A 297 7.90 28.97 0.00
N GLN A 298 7.78 27.65 -0.17
CA GLN A 298 8.72 26.62 0.29
C GLN A 298 8.82 26.42 1.80
N ASN A 299 7.95 27.02 2.60
CA ASN A 299 7.90 26.78 4.03
C ASN A 299 7.62 25.31 4.40
N ALA A 300 8.23 24.87 5.49
CA ALA A 300 7.99 23.59 6.12
C ALA A 300 7.62 23.75 7.61
N GLY A 301 6.77 22.87 8.12
CA GLY A 301 6.57 22.76 9.58
C GLY A 301 7.89 22.41 10.25
N ILE A 302 8.57 21.39 9.70
CA ILE A 302 9.92 20.99 10.10
C ILE A 302 10.79 20.84 8.85
N ARG A 303 11.90 21.57 8.78
CA ARG A 303 12.98 21.40 7.81
C ARG A 303 14.19 20.75 8.47
N ILE A 304 14.56 19.56 8.03
CA ILE A 304 15.70 18.83 8.56
C ILE A 304 16.77 18.66 7.47
N LEU A 305 17.97 19.16 7.73
CA LEU A 305 19.13 19.04 6.85
C LEU A 305 20.18 18.07 7.40
N ASN A 306 19.81 17.16 8.31
CA ASN A 306 20.69 16.15 8.93
C ASN A 306 19.86 15.08 9.68
N THR A 307 20.35 14.35 10.69
CA THR A 307 19.62 13.23 11.30
C THR A 307 18.33 13.64 12.01
N PHE A 308 17.22 12.95 11.72
CA PHE A 308 15.93 13.09 12.39
C PHE A 308 15.47 11.76 13.00
N GLN A 309 15.33 11.72 14.33
CA GLN A 309 14.91 10.51 15.04
C GLN A 309 13.74 10.81 15.97
N MET A 310 12.63 10.11 15.73
CA MET A 310 11.52 10.03 16.68
C MET A 310 11.61 8.75 17.49
N ARG A 311 11.61 8.89 18.81
CA ARG A 311 11.71 7.79 19.76
C ARG A 311 10.34 7.30 20.20
N GLY A 312 10.27 6.08 20.69
CA GLY A 312 9.01 5.51 21.16
C GLY A 312 8.35 6.36 22.26
N GLY A 313 7.04 6.59 22.12
CA GLY A 313 6.24 7.44 23.00
C GLY A 313 6.21 8.92 22.63
N SER A 314 6.97 9.34 21.60
CA SER A 314 6.95 10.72 21.11
C SER A 314 5.81 10.98 20.13
N SER A 315 5.37 12.23 20.04
CA SER A 315 4.42 12.68 19.02
C SER A 315 4.87 13.96 18.32
N ILE A 316 4.52 14.08 17.04
CA ILE A 316 4.61 15.31 16.26
C ILE A 316 3.26 15.53 15.58
N TYR A 317 2.64 16.67 15.89
CA TYR A 317 1.43 17.13 15.23
C TYR A 317 1.74 18.39 14.43
N ILE A 318 1.49 18.34 13.12
CA ILE A 318 1.66 19.49 12.23
C ILE A 318 0.33 19.78 11.56
N SER A 319 -0.20 20.97 11.79
CA SER A 319 -1.39 21.45 11.09
C SER A 319 -1.06 22.76 10.38
N GLY A 320 -1.17 22.75 9.06
CA GLY A 320 -1.05 23.95 8.24
C GLY A 320 -2.35 24.76 8.18
N SER A 321 -2.20 26.07 7.99
CA SER A 321 -3.14 26.83 7.17
C SER A 321 -2.94 26.45 5.69
N TYR A 322 -3.85 26.86 4.79
CA TYR A 322 -3.90 26.43 3.38
C TYR A 322 -2.61 26.66 2.54
N ASP A 323 -1.56 27.23 3.11
CA ASP A 323 -0.30 27.52 2.42
C ASP A 323 0.98 26.96 3.06
N LEU A 324 0.90 26.08 4.06
CA LEU A 324 2.09 25.34 4.51
C LEU A 324 2.53 24.37 3.40
N GLN A 325 3.66 24.62 2.71
CA GLN A 325 4.06 23.82 1.57
C GLN A 325 4.37 22.37 1.96
N PHE A 326 5.21 22.17 2.97
CA PHE A 326 5.56 20.84 3.48
C PHE A 326 5.25 20.70 4.97
N GLY A 327 4.82 19.52 5.40
CA GLY A 327 4.77 19.21 6.83
C GLY A 327 6.20 19.01 7.34
N ILE A 328 6.89 18.04 6.74
CA ILE A 328 8.30 17.74 6.98
C ILE A 328 9.04 17.78 5.64
N TYR A 329 10.08 18.62 5.55
CA TYR A 329 11.07 18.59 4.48
C TYR A 329 12.38 18.04 5.04
N ASN A 330 12.93 16.99 4.46
CA ASN A 330 14.11 16.34 4.99
C ASN A 330 15.11 15.93 3.91
N GLU A 331 16.40 16.17 4.15
CA GLU A 331 17.48 15.81 3.22
C GLU A 331 18.23 14.53 3.58
N TYR A 332 18.01 14.00 4.79
CA TYR A 332 18.73 12.86 5.36
C TYR A 332 17.75 11.74 5.72
N PRO A 333 18.14 10.62 6.38
CA PRO A 333 17.14 9.62 6.74
C PRO A 333 16.22 10.05 7.90
N ILE A 334 14.91 9.80 7.77
CA ILE A 334 13.90 9.83 8.85
C ILE A 334 13.82 8.44 9.50
N THR A 335 13.97 8.36 10.83
CA THR A 335 13.62 7.16 11.58
C THR A 335 12.48 7.46 12.56
N VAL A 336 11.40 6.68 12.46
CA VAL A 336 10.26 6.73 13.38
C VAL A 336 10.23 5.42 14.16
N ASP A 337 10.62 5.43 15.44
CA ASP A 337 10.67 4.22 16.26
C ASP A 337 9.26 3.69 16.60
N THR A 338 9.18 2.44 17.06
CA THR A 338 7.93 1.84 17.52
C THR A 338 7.27 2.69 18.63
N ASN A 339 5.95 2.87 18.53
CA ASN A 339 5.14 3.75 19.38
C ASN A 339 5.42 5.26 19.25
N ALA A 340 6.21 5.70 18.27
CA ALA A 340 6.25 7.11 17.89
C ALA A 340 5.08 7.43 16.93
N TYR A 341 4.60 8.68 16.94
CA TYR A 341 3.43 9.12 16.18
C TYR A 341 3.70 10.43 15.42
N ILE A 342 3.48 10.42 14.10
CA ILE A 342 3.47 11.62 13.26
C ILE A 342 2.05 11.83 12.74
N ASN A 343 1.51 13.03 12.92
CA ASN A 343 0.25 13.45 12.32
C ASN A 343 0.46 14.74 11.54
N ILE A 344 0.13 14.72 10.25
CA ILE A 344 0.23 15.90 9.37
C ILE A 344 -1.12 16.14 8.71
N ILE A 345 -1.66 17.34 8.91
CA ILE A 345 -2.98 17.74 8.41
C ILE A 345 -2.84 19.05 7.62
N ARG A 346 -3.51 19.13 6.45
CA ARG A 346 -3.64 20.35 5.65
C ARG A 346 -2.31 21.00 5.22
N THR A 347 -1.51 20.28 4.44
CA THR A 347 -0.41 20.90 3.68
C THR A 347 -0.86 21.24 2.26
N LYS A 348 -0.24 22.28 1.69
CA LYS A 348 -0.46 22.71 0.31
C LYS A 348 0.18 21.76 -0.68
N SER A 349 1.37 21.24 -0.38
CA SER A 349 2.08 20.25 -1.20
C SER A 349 2.33 18.98 -0.39
N ASP A 350 3.47 18.31 -0.61
CA ASP A 350 3.76 17.01 -0.01
C ASP A 350 3.81 17.11 1.53
N ALA A 351 3.14 16.19 2.23
CA ALA A 351 3.18 16.22 3.70
C ALA A 351 4.57 15.87 4.23
N ILE A 352 5.22 14.86 3.66
CA ILE A 352 6.62 14.53 3.91
C ILE A 352 7.37 14.51 2.59
N TYR A 353 8.29 15.44 2.40
CA TYR A 353 9.24 15.44 1.27
C TYR A 353 10.62 15.05 1.78
N ASP A 354 11.10 13.87 1.37
CA ASP A 354 12.30 13.25 1.92
C ASP A 354 13.30 12.85 0.82
N LEU A 355 14.54 13.29 0.97
CA LEU A 355 15.64 12.99 0.05
C LEU A 355 16.61 11.93 0.57
N GLY A 356 16.57 11.54 1.85
CA GLY A 356 17.59 10.68 2.46
C GLY A 356 17.12 9.30 2.92
N GLY A 357 15.81 9.06 2.98
CA GLY A 357 15.18 7.76 3.18
C GLY A 357 14.22 7.79 4.38
N ILE A 358 13.20 6.94 4.35
CA ILE A 358 12.24 6.80 5.45
C ILE A 358 12.33 5.38 6.02
N ASN A 359 12.53 5.27 7.32
CA ASN A 359 12.42 4.02 8.08
C ASN A 359 11.35 4.16 9.18
N ASN A 360 10.13 3.73 8.88
CA ASN A 360 9.01 3.80 9.81
C ASN A 360 8.81 2.50 10.59
N HIS A 361 8.78 2.56 11.91
CA HIS A 361 8.35 1.50 12.83
C HIS A 361 7.17 1.94 13.71
N GLY A 362 6.74 3.21 13.61
CA GLY A 362 5.67 3.82 14.40
C GLY A 362 4.38 4.01 13.61
N LEU A 363 3.64 5.07 13.90
CA LEU A 363 2.40 5.46 13.22
C LEU A 363 2.60 6.79 12.48
N ILE A 364 2.29 6.83 11.20
CA ILE A 364 2.25 8.06 10.39
C ILE A 364 0.83 8.23 9.86
N GLU A 365 0.16 9.31 10.25
CA GLU A 365 -1.16 9.69 9.75
C GLU A 365 -1.06 10.99 8.95
N ILE A 366 -1.62 10.98 7.74
CA ILE A 366 -1.64 12.15 6.85
C ILE A 366 -3.06 12.35 6.33
N SER A 367 -3.58 13.57 6.44
CA SER A 367 -4.92 13.86 5.92
C SER A 367 -5.08 15.26 5.32
N GLN A 368 -6.04 15.38 4.40
CA GLN A 368 -6.52 16.67 3.87
C GLN A 368 -5.48 17.48 3.09
N LEU A 369 -4.75 16.85 2.16
CA LEU A 369 -3.83 17.60 1.30
C LEU A 369 -4.59 18.36 0.21
N LEU A 370 -4.16 19.60 -0.01
CA LEU A 370 -4.90 20.53 -0.86
C LEU A 370 -4.53 20.40 -2.33
N ASP A 371 -3.26 20.15 -2.63
CA ASP A 371 -2.82 19.92 -4.00
C ASP A 371 -3.12 18.48 -4.43
N THR A 372 -3.99 18.38 -5.43
CA THR A 372 -4.37 17.13 -6.08
C THR A 372 -3.23 16.41 -6.80
N LEU A 373 -2.10 17.10 -7.05
CA LEU A 373 -0.92 16.54 -7.70
C LEU A 373 0.19 16.14 -6.72
N SER A 374 0.14 16.60 -5.47
CA SER A 374 1.12 16.29 -4.44
C SER A 374 0.87 14.92 -3.79
N TYR A 375 1.88 14.39 -3.11
CA TYR A 375 1.88 13.11 -2.42
C TYR A 375 1.82 13.30 -0.89
N GLY A 376 1.16 12.39 -0.18
CA GLY A 376 1.33 12.24 1.27
C GLY A 376 2.81 12.13 1.66
N ILE A 377 3.53 11.23 0.99
CA ILE A 377 4.97 11.05 1.18
C ILE A 377 5.65 11.02 -0.18
N ALA A 378 6.61 11.90 -0.42
CA ALA A 378 7.51 11.86 -1.56
C ALA A 378 8.93 11.52 -1.04
N CYS A 379 9.37 10.28 -1.24
CA CYS A 379 10.69 9.81 -0.82
C CYS A 379 11.56 9.52 -2.05
N ASN A 380 12.66 10.25 -2.23
CA ASN A 380 13.52 10.07 -3.40
C ASN A 380 14.54 8.93 -3.26
N THR A 381 14.57 8.24 -2.12
CA THR A 381 15.50 7.15 -1.82
C THR A 381 14.78 5.92 -1.22
N ASN A 382 15.42 5.19 -0.31
CA ASN A 382 14.85 3.98 0.27
C ASN A 382 13.69 4.33 1.20
N PHE A 383 12.57 3.64 0.98
CA PHE A 383 11.39 3.73 1.82
C PHE A 383 11.15 2.37 2.47
N THR A 384 11.15 2.30 3.79
CA THR A 384 10.88 1.08 4.56
C THR A 384 9.80 1.35 5.59
N ASN A 385 8.69 0.61 5.50
CA ASN A 385 7.61 0.64 6.48
C ASN A 385 7.53 -0.69 7.23
N ASN A 386 7.72 -0.65 8.54
CA ASN A 386 7.50 -1.73 9.50
C ASN A 386 6.37 -1.38 10.48
N GLY A 387 5.78 -0.18 10.37
CA GLY A 387 4.75 0.34 11.25
C GLY A 387 3.38 0.46 10.57
N ILE A 388 2.64 1.50 10.93
CA ILE A 388 1.34 1.83 10.34
C ILE A 388 1.44 3.16 9.61
N ILE A 389 0.88 3.22 8.41
CA ILE A 389 0.69 4.44 7.65
C ILE A 389 -0.78 4.54 7.25
N ASP A 390 -1.44 5.64 7.59
CA ASP A 390 -2.81 5.93 7.20
C ASP A 390 -2.88 7.27 6.46
N MET A 391 -3.48 7.26 5.28
CA MET A 391 -3.57 8.42 4.40
C MET A 391 -5.00 8.61 3.92
N SER A 392 -5.55 9.81 4.12
CA SER A 392 -6.90 10.14 3.67
C SER A 392 -7.05 11.50 2.99
N GLU A 393 -8.00 11.62 2.05
CA GLU A 393 -8.44 12.90 1.48
C GLU A 393 -7.30 13.73 0.84
N MET A 394 -6.59 13.17 -0.14
CA MET A 394 -5.43 13.83 -0.77
C MET A 394 -5.25 13.49 -2.26
N GLY A 395 -4.32 14.17 -2.93
CA GLY A 395 -3.92 13.92 -4.32
C GLY A 395 -3.37 12.51 -4.55
N GLY A 396 -2.11 12.30 -4.20
CA GLY A 396 -1.43 11.00 -4.21
C GLY A 396 -1.05 10.54 -2.80
N GLY A 397 -0.85 9.23 -2.61
CA GLY A 397 -0.38 8.64 -1.36
C GLY A 397 1.14 8.70 -1.23
N ILE A 398 1.85 7.68 -1.70
CA ILE A 398 3.32 7.59 -1.61
C ILE A 398 3.94 7.65 -3.00
N TYR A 399 4.98 8.47 -3.15
CA TYR A 399 5.93 8.41 -4.25
C TYR A 399 7.29 7.92 -3.73
N THR A 400 7.88 6.94 -4.40
CA THR A 400 9.26 6.51 -4.17
C THR A 400 10.07 6.57 -5.45
N GLY A 401 11.04 7.49 -5.47
CA GLY A 401 11.93 7.75 -6.60
C GLY A 401 13.00 6.67 -6.79
N ALA A 402 14.26 7.01 -6.48
CA ALA A 402 15.36 6.05 -6.52
C ALA A 402 15.33 5.14 -5.27
N GLY A 403 15.86 3.92 -5.32
CA GLY A 403 16.03 3.07 -4.12
C GLY A 403 15.11 1.84 -4.06
N THR A 404 14.64 1.46 -2.88
CA THR A 404 13.73 0.32 -2.68
C THR A 404 12.51 0.75 -1.87
N PHE A 405 11.31 0.40 -2.33
CA PHE A 405 10.08 0.43 -1.54
C PHE A 405 9.93 -0.92 -0.81
N ASN A 406 9.99 -0.92 0.52
CA ASN A 406 9.78 -2.11 1.36
C ASN A 406 8.61 -1.88 2.31
N ASN A 407 7.58 -2.72 2.23
CA ASN A 407 6.50 -2.76 3.19
C ASN A 407 6.49 -4.10 3.96
N ASN A 408 6.71 -4.02 5.27
CA ASN A 408 6.52 -5.09 6.25
C ASN A 408 5.35 -4.77 7.21
N GLY A 409 4.76 -3.59 7.13
CA GLY A 409 3.71 -3.09 8.02
C GLY A 409 2.37 -2.92 7.33
N THR A 410 1.51 -2.08 7.90
CA THR A 410 0.19 -1.78 7.35
C THR A 410 0.18 -0.40 6.69
N MET A 411 -0.36 -0.33 5.49
CA MET A 411 -0.65 0.93 4.80
C MET A 411 -2.12 0.97 4.40
N THR A 412 -2.77 2.08 4.72
CA THR A 412 -4.16 2.32 4.34
C THR A 412 -4.28 3.64 3.61
N PHE A 413 -4.98 3.60 2.47
CA PHE A 413 -5.22 4.75 1.61
C PHE A 413 -6.73 4.91 1.39
N HIS A 414 -7.25 6.08 1.75
CA HIS A 414 -8.67 6.38 1.72
C HIS A 414 -8.96 7.65 0.91
N ASN A 415 -9.89 7.57 -0.04
CA ASN A 415 -10.38 8.75 -0.77
C ASN A 415 -9.28 9.57 -1.48
N LEU A 416 -8.35 8.87 -2.15
CA LEU A 416 -7.33 9.53 -2.98
C LEU A 416 -7.89 9.96 -4.34
N ILE A 417 -7.24 10.93 -4.98
CA ILE A 417 -7.65 11.42 -6.30
C ILE A 417 -6.84 10.76 -7.43
N SER A 418 -5.54 10.60 -7.23
CA SER A 418 -4.59 10.25 -8.31
C SER A 418 -4.04 8.83 -8.17
N LYS A 419 -3.11 8.60 -7.22
CA LYS A 419 -2.37 7.33 -7.07
C LYS A 419 -2.19 6.98 -5.60
N ALA A 420 -2.34 5.72 -5.20
CA ALA A 420 -2.01 5.32 -3.83
C ALA A 420 -0.50 5.17 -3.65
N ILE A 421 0.16 4.45 -4.56
CA ILE A 421 1.62 4.31 -4.55
C ILE A 421 2.16 4.51 -5.96
N PHE A 422 3.22 5.29 -6.10
CA PHE A 422 4.02 5.42 -7.31
C PHE A 422 5.48 5.12 -7.01
N ALA A 423 5.96 3.93 -7.38
CA ALA A 423 7.34 3.52 -7.18
C ALA A 423 8.08 3.45 -8.51
N THR A 424 9.25 4.08 -8.59
CA THR A 424 10.10 4.04 -9.80
C THR A 424 11.29 3.07 -9.70
N SER A 425 11.26 2.20 -8.71
CA SER A 425 12.34 1.27 -8.35
C SER A 425 11.77 0.08 -7.57
N THR A 426 12.60 -0.94 -7.26
CA THR A 426 12.19 -2.21 -6.62
C THR A 426 11.09 -2.05 -5.58
N PHE A 427 9.98 -2.77 -5.79
CA PHE A 427 8.83 -2.76 -4.92
C PHE A 427 8.68 -4.11 -4.22
N ASN A 428 8.73 -4.12 -2.89
CA ASN A 428 8.57 -5.31 -2.07
C ASN A 428 7.44 -5.10 -1.06
N ASN A 429 6.33 -5.80 -1.22
CA ASN A 429 5.36 -6.00 -0.16
C ASN A 429 5.63 -7.37 0.47
N ASN A 430 6.29 -7.38 1.63
CA ASN A 430 6.75 -8.60 2.30
C ASN A 430 5.57 -9.36 2.94
N VAL A 431 5.84 -10.55 3.49
CA VAL A 431 4.80 -11.47 3.98
C VAL A 431 3.83 -10.86 5.02
N ASP A 432 4.34 -9.99 5.90
CA ASP A 432 3.54 -9.29 6.91
C ASP A 432 2.96 -7.96 6.39
N GLY A 433 3.35 -7.54 5.18
CA GLY A 433 2.95 -6.31 4.55
C GLY A 433 1.49 -6.33 4.12
N ILE A 434 0.72 -5.34 4.57
CA ILE A 434 -0.68 -5.12 4.18
C ILE A 434 -0.81 -3.77 3.51
N ILE A 435 -1.38 -3.74 2.30
CA ILE A 435 -1.71 -2.53 1.56
C ILE A 435 -3.20 -2.54 1.25
N THR A 436 -3.92 -1.54 1.73
CA THR A 436 -5.36 -1.37 1.47
C THR A 436 -5.61 -0.02 0.82
N VAL A 437 -6.19 -0.03 -0.37
CA VAL A 437 -6.58 1.16 -1.12
C VAL A 437 -8.10 1.13 -1.28
N THR A 438 -8.79 2.13 -0.75
CA THR A 438 -10.25 2.22 -0.83
C THR A 438 -10.67 3.64 -1.17
N ASN A 439 -11.75 3.76 -1.95
CA ASN A 439 -12.41 5.03 -2.20
C ASN A 439 -13.88 4.91 -1.84
N SER A 440 -14.40 5.91 -1.13
CA SER A 440 -15.79 5.99 -0.70
C SER A 440 -16.50 7.13 -1.42
N GLY A 441 -17.82 7.05 -1.56
CA GLY A 441 -18.62 8.12 -2.17
C GLY A 441 -18.61 8.16 -3.71
N GLY A 442 -18.20 7.08 -4.38
CA GLY A 442 -18.26 6.95 -5.84
C GLY A 442 -17.12 7.65 -6.60
N ASN A 443 -16.22 8.32 -5.89
CA ASN A 443 -14.97 8.80 -6.48
C ASN A 443 -14.08 7.62 -6.85
N ARG A 444 -13.33 7.77 -7.95
CA ARG A 444 -12.46 6.72 -8.48
C ARG A 444 -11.03 7.21 -8.43
N ILE A 445 -10.15 6.37 -7.89
CA ILE A 445 -8.70 6.65 -7.95
C ILE A 445 -8.26 6.32 -9.37
N SER A 446 -7.46 7.19 -9.98
CA SER A 446 -6.97 6.94 -11.34
C SER A 446 -6.09 5.68 -11.41
N TRP A 447 -5.22 5.48 -10.42
CA TRP A 447 -4.41 4.27 -10.30
C TRP A 447 -4.28 3.81 -8.84
N GLY A 448 -4.38 2.50 -8.57
CA GLY A 448 -4.05 1.94 -7.27
C GLY A 448 -2.55 2.04 -7.00
N ILE A 449 -1.78 1.14 -7.60
CA ILE A 449 -0.31 1.14 -7.54
C ILE A 449 0.26 1.31 -8.94
N VAL A 450 1.19 2.23 -9.08
CA VAL A 450 1.97 2.45 -10.30
C VAL A 450 3.42 2.09 -10.00
N TYR A 451 3.97 1.20 -10.81
CA TYR A 451 5.34 0.74 -10.76
C TYR A 451 5.99 0.97 -12.13
N VAL A 452 7.03 1.80 -12.15
CA VAL A 452 7.74 2.15 -13.39
C VAL A 452 9.24 2.08 -13.14
N ASP A 453 9.87 0.99 -13.52
CA ASP A 453 11.33 0.99 -13.57
C ASP A 453 11.79 1.92 -14.69
N GLU A 454 12.45 3.03 -14.38
CA GLU A 454 12.97 3.97 -15.39
C GLU A 454 14.46 3.77 -15.67
N THR A 455 15.18 2.98 -14.86
CA THR A 455 16.64 3.08 -14.81
C THR A 455 17.41 1.77 -15.02
N VAL A 456 16.85 0.59 -14.70
CA VAL A 456 17.59 -0.69 -14.81
C VAL A 456 16.62 -1.84 -15.07
N PHE A 457 16.76 -2.64 -16.14
CA PHE A 457 15.86 -3.77 -16.49
C PHE A 457 15.72 -4.95 -15.47
N ASN A 458 16.11 -4.78 -14.19
CA ASN A 458 16.22 -5.86 -13.21
C ASN A 458 15.43 -5.64 -11.91
N HIS A 459 14.64 -4.57 -11.75
CA HIS A 459 13.81 -4.46 -10.54
C HIS A 459 12.49 -5.22 -10.72
N TYR A 460 12.01 -5.80 -9.62
CA TYR A 460 10.79 -6.59 -9.57
C TYR A 460 9.73 -5.89 -8.72
N PHE A 461 8.48 -6.02 -9.15
CA PHE A 461 7.34 -5.90 -8.25
C PHE A 461 7.15 -7.25 -7.56
N THR A 462 7.45 -7.32 -6.26
CA THR A 462 7.32 -8.54 -5.46
C THR A 462 6.23 -8.35 -4.40
N ASN A 463 5.25 -9.25 -4.39
CA ASN A 463 4.23 -9.34 -3.35
C ASN A 463 4.24 -10.71 -2.69
N ALA A 464 4.60 -10.76 -1.40
CA ALA A 464 4.41 -11.90 -0.52
C ALA A 464 3.30 -11.68 0.53
N GLY A 465 2.86 -10.43 0.71
CA GLY A 465 1.82 -10.04 1.67
C GLY A 465 0.42 -9.90 1.05
N ASN A 466 -0.39 -9.00 1.63
CA ASN A 466 -1.76 -8.75 1.21
C ASN A 466 -1.91 -7.37 0.56
N ILE A 467 -2.48 -7.33 -0.65
CA ILE A 467 -2.83 -6.09 -1.36
C ILE A 467 -4.32 -6.14 -1.68
N THR A 468 -5.07 -5.15 -1.21
CA THR A 468 -6.49 -4.95 -1.56
C THR A 468 -6.66 -3.59 -2.19
N ILE A 469 -7.17 -3.54 -3.42
CA ILE A 469 -7.44 -2.30 -4.15
C ILE A 469 -8.91 -2.29 -4.54
N ASP A 470 -9.64 -1.30 -4.04
CA ASP A 470 -11.05 -1.12 -4.32
C ASP A 470 -11.32 0.23 -4.97
N SER A 471 -12.22 0.24 -5.95
CA SER A 471 -12.70 1.44 -6.65
C SER A 471 -11.62 2.27 -7.37
N CYS A 472 -10.80 1.60 -8.19
CA CYS A 472 -9.79 2.24 -9.04
C CYS A 472 -10.09 2.09 -10.55
N HIS A 473 -9.63 3.01 -11.40
CA HIS A 473 -9.66 2.80 -12.85
C HIS A 473 -8.68 1.70 -13.25
N ILE A 474 -7.42 1.83 -12.81
CA ILE A 474 -6.37 0.82 -13.00
C ILE A 474 -5.88 0.35 -11.64
N GLY A 475 -5.93 -0.96 -11.38
CA GLY A 475 -5.46 -1.54 -10.12
C GLY A 475 -3.95 -1.42 -9.95
N LEU A 476 -3.22 -2.14 -10.80
CA LEU A 476 -1.77 -2.18 -10.87
C LEU A 476 -1.34 -1.75 -12.28
N TRP A 477 -0.38 -0.83 -12.36
CA TRP A 477 0.26 -0.47 -13.62
C TRP A 477 1.76 -0.72 -13.51
N ILE A 478 2.26 -1.75 -14.18
CA ILE A 478 3.61 -2.29 -14.02
C ILE A 478 4.34 -2.15 -15.35
N ARG A 479 5.02 -1.04 -15.61
CA ARG A 479 5.49 -0.74 -16.98
C ARG A 479 6.75 -1.50 -17.41
N GLN A 480 7.58 -1.94 -16.47
CA GLN A 480 8.87 -2.58 -16.74
C GLN A 480 9.23 -3.51 -15.57
N GLY A 481 9.99 -4.57 -15.84
CA GLY A 481 10.43 -5.53 -14.82
C GLY A 481 9.52 -6.74 -14.66
N GLY A 482 9.91 -7.67 -13.78
CA GLY A 482 9.10 -8.84 -13.45
C GLY A 482 8.09 -8.56 -12.35
N PHE A 483 6.95 -9.24 -12.40
CA PHE A 483 5.95 -9.28 -11.35
C PHE A 483 5.95 -10.67 -10.70
N VAL A 484 6.19 -10.71 -9.40
CA VAL A 484 6.20 -11.93 -8.60
C VAL A 484 5.16 -11.81 -7.50
N ASN A 485 4.17 -12.69 -7.51
CA ASN A 485 3.15 -12.76 -6.47
C ASN A 485 3.16 -14.13 -5.79
N SER A 486 3.56 -14.19 -4.52
CA SER A 486 3.40 -15.34 -3.62
C SER A 486 2.38 -15.09 -2.50
N GLY A 487 1.86 -13.86 -2.40
CA GLY A 487 0.87 -13.43 -1.40
C GLY A 487 -0.57 -13.44 -1.92
N SER A 488 -1.38 -12.50 -1.46
CA SER A 488 -2.77 -12.33 -1.89
C SER A 488 -3.00 -10.93 -2.46
N ILE A 489 -3.58 -10.86 -3.66
CA ILE A 489 -3.95 -9.62 -4.33
C ILE A 489 -5.44 -9.68 -4.66
N LEU A 490 -6.21 -8.71 -4.16
CA LEU A 490 -7.61 -8.51 -4.50
C LEU A 490 -7.77 -7.14 -5.17
N ILE A 491 -8.27 -7.12 -6.41
CA ILE A 491 -8.49 -5.88 -7.17
C ILE A 491 -9.95 -5.82 -7.61
N ASN A 492 -10.68 -4.81 -7.11
CA ASN A 492 -11.93 -4.37 -7.71
C ASN A 492 -11.62 -3.12 -8.56
N HIS A 493 -11.68 -3.27 -9.87
CA HIS A 493 -11.36 -2.19 -10.81
C HIS A 493 -12.54 -1.84 -11.71
N TYR A 494 -12.42 -0.69 -12.37
CA TYR A 494 -13.38 -0.23 -13.39
C TYR A 494 -12.88 -0.47 -14.81
N ARG A 495 -11.58 -0.27 -15.08
CA ARG A 495 -11.00 -0.36 -16.43
C ARG A 495 -10.04 -1.54 -16.57
N GLN A 496 -8.87 -1.51 -15.93
CA GLN A 496 -7.88 -2.59 -15.97
C GLN A 496 -7.49 -3.03 -14.56
N ALA A 497 -7.30 -4.33 -14.34
CA ALA A 497 -6.77 -4.79 -13.05
C ALA A 497 -5.26 -4.66 -13.03
N ILE A 498 -4.59 -5.23 -14.03
CA ILE A 498 -3.13 -5.20 -14.16
C ILE A 498 -2.80 -4.84 -15.61
N ASN A 499 -2.08 -3.75 -15.78
CA ASN A 499 -1.57 -3.30 -17.07
C ASN A 499 -0.04 -3.37 -17.03
N PHE A 500 0.59 -4.12 -17.95
CA PHE A 500 2.05 -4.21 -18.01
C PHE A 500 2.72 -3.19 -18.95
N GLY A 501 1.94 -2.39 -19.69
CA GLY A 501 2.42 -1.38 -20.64
C GLY A 501 3.21 -1.98 -21.83
N GLY A 502 3.44 -1.17 -22.86
CA GLY A 502 4.24 -1.54 -24.04
C GLY A 502 5.61 -0.86 -24.05
N PHE A 503 6.47 -1.14 -23.07
CA PHE A 503 7.85 -0.63 -23.03
C PHE A 503 8.83 -1.78 -23.13
N SER A 504 10.00 -1.50 -23.71
CA SER A 504 11.05 -2.41 -24.22
C SER A 504 11.74 -3.38 -23.24
N GLY A 505 11.04 -3.91 -22.24
CA GLY A 505 11.46 -4.99 -21.36
C GLY A 505 10.36 -6.05 -21.33
N ILE A 506 10.72 -7.31 -21.06
CA ILE A 506 9.77 -8.43 -21.12
C ILE A 506 9.03 -8.52 -19.79
N PRO A 507 7.75 -8.09 -19.70
CA PRO A 507 6.99 -8.26 -18.47
C PRO A 507 6.72 -9.75 -18.25
N ASN A 508 7.24 -10.28 -17.13
CA ASN A 508 6.95 -11.64 -16.71
C ASN A 508 6.06 -11.61 -15.47
N LEU A 509 4.92 -12.28 -15.53
CA LEU A 509 3.99 -12.51 -14.42
C LEU A 509 4.24 -13.91 -13.86
N TYR A 510 4.85 -13.97 -12.68
CA TYR A 510 5.06 -15.19 -11.89
C TYR A 510 4.09 -15.21 -10.71
N ASN A 511 3.11 -16.12 -10.73
CA ASN A 511 2.11 -16.23 -9.67
C ASN A 511 2.20 -17.58 -8.93
N GLU A 512 2.51 -17.54 -7.64
CA GLU A 512 2.43 -18.64 -6.67
C GLU A 512 1.31 -18.44 -5.63
N GLY A 513 0.75 -17.22 -5.56
CA GLY A 513 -0.26 -16.81 -4.59
C GLY A 513 -1.68 -16.69 -5.15
N ASN A 514 -2.53 -15.94 -4.44
CA ASN A 514 -3.90 -15.64 -4.86
C ASN A 514 -3.95 -14.31 -5.63
N LEU A 515 -4.51 -14.32 -6.83
CA LEU A 515 -4.83 -13.14 -7.61
C LEU A 515 -6.32 -13.15 -7.92
N ILE A 516 -7.08 -12.35 -7.19
CA ILE A 516 -8.54 -12.26 -7.30
C ILE A 516 -8.90 -10.91 -7.90
N ILE A 517 -9.63 -10.93 -9.00
CA ILE A 517 -9.99 -9.74 -9.74
C ILE A 517 -11.49 -9.71 -9.98
N ARG A 518 -12.10 -8.55 -9.71
CA ARG A 518 -13.50 -8.28 -9.99
C ARG A 518 -13.60 -6.98 -10.77
N ASN A 519 -14.40 -6.99 -11.82
CA ASN A 519 -14.65 -5.81 -12.64
C ASN A 519 -16.10 -5.36 -12.47
N HIS A 520 -16.32 -4.05 -12.49
CA HIS A 520 -17.64 -3.49 -12.29
C HIS A 520 -18.29 -2.93 -13.56
N GLU A 521 -17.60 -2.25 -14.50
CA GLU A 521 -18.36 -1.42 -15.46
C GLU A 521 -17.77 -1.12 -16.87
N GLU A 522 -16.46 -1.13 -17.17
CA GLU A 522 -16.00 -0.64 -18.50
C GLU A 522 -15.81 -1.73 -19.59
N PRO A 523 -16.48 -1.59 -20.75
CA PRO A 523 -16.58 -2.65 -21.76
C PRO A 523 -15.48 -2.65 -22.84
N LEU A 524 -14.22 -2.27 -22.58
CA LEU A 524 -13.22 -2.18 -23.68
C LEU A 524 -11.78 -2.59 -23.36
N SER A 525 -11.43 -2.90 -22.12
CA SER A 525 -10.05 -3.26 -21.74
C SER A 525 -9.91 -4.70 -21.26
N TYR A 526 -8.74 -5.29 -21.54
CA TYR A 526 -8.32 -6.55 -20.93
C TYR A 526 -8.10 -6.37 -19.43
N THR A 527 -8.54 -7.33 -18.64
CA THR A 527 -8.33 -7.34 -17.20
C THR A 527 -6.84 -7.47 -16.87
N ILE A 528 -6.13 -8.35 -17.58
CA ILE A 528 -4.67 -8.48 -17.53
C ILE A 528 -4.13 -8.37 -18.95
N ASP A 529 -3.24 -7.40 -19.14
CA ASP A 529 -2.70 -7.05 -20.45
C ASP A 529 -1.17 -7.21 -20.47
N LEU A 530 -0.69 -8.27 -21.13
CA LEU A 530 0.73 -8.63 -21.27
C LEU A 530 1.16 -8.39 -22.72
N GLU A 531 1.33 -7.11 -23.05
CA GLU A 531 1.95 -6.67 -24.29
C GLU A 531 3.48 -6.86 -24.24
N GLU A 532 4.07 -7.22 -25.37
CA GLU A 532 5.50 -7.49 -25.58
C GLU A 532 6.03 -8.72 -24.82
N GLY A 533 7.01 -9.44 -25.38
CA GLY A 533 7.62 -10.58 -24.71
C GLY A 533 8.82 -11.16 -25.44
N ASP A 534 9.56 -12.03 -24.74
CA ASP A 534 10.76 -12.66 -25.30
C ASP A 534 10.37 -13.93 -26.03
N SER A 535 10.86 -14.04 -27.26
CA SER A 535 10.88 -15.23 -28.12
C SER A 535 11.26 -16.57 -27.43
N GLY A 536 11.85 -16.53 -26.23
CA GLY A 536 12.35 -17.70 -25.50
C GLY A 536 11.64 -18.09 -24.19
N TYR A 537 10.69 -17.29 -23.68
CA TYR A 537 10.13 -17.49 -22.33
C TYR A 537 8.59 -17.38 -22.28
N TYR A 538 7.99 -17.93 -21.23
CA TYR A 538 6.57 -17.71 -20.93
C TYR A 538 6.41 -16.41 -20.14
N ASN A 539 5.68 -15.43 -20.70
CA ASN A 539 5.39 -14.18 -20.02
C ASN A 539 4.44 -14.36 -18.83
N LEU A 540 3.63 -15.42 -18.83
CA LEU A 540 2.78 -15.77 -17.68
C LEU A 540 3.11 -17.17 -17.20
N ILE A 541 3.50 -17.29 -15.94
CA ILE A 541 3.62 -18.56 -15.24
C ILE A 541 2.75 -18.53 -13.98
N ASN A 542 1.70 -19.33 -13.97
CA ASN A 542 0.90 -19.60 -12.78
C ASN A 542 1.32 -20.94 -12.18
N TYR A 543 2.12 -20.91 -11.12
CA TYR A 543 2.65 -22.11 -10.47
C TYR A 543 1.57 -22.95 -9.78
N ALA A 544 1.93 -24.15 -9.35
CA ALA A 544 0.99 -25.15 -8.81
C ALA A 544 0.15 -24.67 -7.61
N ALA A 545 0.68 -23.78 -6.77
CA ALA A 545 -0.04 -23.18 -5.65
C ALA A 545 -0.87 -21.94 -6.04
N GLY A 546 -0.59 -21.38 -7.23
CA GLY A 546 -1.17 -20.14 -7.70
C GLY A 546 -2.65 -20.28 -8.11
N ILE A 547 -3.45 -19.31 -7.66
CA ILE A 547 -4.86 -19.17 -8.01
C ILE A 547 -5.05 -17.83 -8.69
N ILE A 548 -5.59 -17.84 -9.90
CA ILE A 548 -6.08 -16.64 -10.58
C ILE A 548 -7.60 -16.77 -10.73
N ASP A 549 -8.38 -15.87 -10.14
CA ASP A 549 -9.86 -15.85 -10.21
C ASP A 549 -10.33 -14.50 -10.75
N ILE A 550 -10.87 -14.47 -11.96
CA ILE A 550 -11.38 -13.26 -12.63
C ILE A 550 -12.89 -13.36 -12.76
N LYS A 551 -13.61 -12.35 -12.26
CA LYS A 551 -15.07 -12.32 -12.30
C LYS A 551 -15.64 -11.02 -12.86
N ASP A 552 -16.76 -11.16 -13.56
CA ASP A 552 -17.61 -10.06 -14.02
C ASP A 552 -16.87 -9.05 -14.92
N ALA A 553 -15.94 -9.53 -15.74
CA ALA A 553 -15.10 -8.71 -16.59
C ALA A 553 -15.52 -8.71 -18.06
N TYR A 554 -15.11 -7.67 -18.79
CA TYR A 554 -15.37 -7.61 -20.22
C TYR A 554 -14.45 -8.58 -21.00
N ARG A 555 -13.15 -8.56 -20.72
CA ARG A 555 -12.12 -9.45 -21.29
C ARG A 555 -11.18 -9.93 -20.19
N GLY A 556 -10.72 -11.18 -20.25
CA GLY A 556 -9.77 -11.76 -19.31
C GLY A 556 -8.32 -11.32 -19.60
N PHE A 557 -7.55 -12.20 -20.24
CA PHE A 557 -6.16 -11.99 -20.61
C PHE A 557 -5.98 -11.56 -22.06
N HIS A 558 -4.99 -10.70 -22.28
CA HIS A 558 -4.26 -10.57 -23.55
C HIS A 558 -2.81 -10.99 -23.32
N ILE A 559 -2.32 -11.95 -24.09
CA ILE A 559 -0.99 -12.55 -23.93
C ILE A 559 -0.30 -12.63 -25.29
N GLN A 560 0.89 -12.05 -25.41
CA GLN A 560 1.67 -12.04 -26.66
C GLN A 560 2.81 -13.08 -26.73
N SER A 561 3.30 -13.59 -25.59
CA SER A 561 4.44 -14.54 -25.54
C SER A 561 4.22 -15.67 -24.53
N GLY A 562 3.17 -16.46 -24.75
CA GLY A 562 2.95 -17.76 -24.09
C GLY A 562 2.44 -17.70 -22.64
N LEU A 563 1.81 -18.81 -22.23
CA LEU A 563 1.28 -19.01 -20.88
C LEU A 563 1.60 -20.42 -20.40
N LEU A 564 2.13 -20.55 -19.19
CA LEU A 564 2.29 -21.83 -18.49
C LEU A 564 1.42 -21.83 -17.23
N ASN A 565 0.37 -22.65 -17.21
CA ASN A 565 -0.46 -22.86 -16.03
C ASN A 565 -0.17 -24.22 -15.39
N GLN A 566 0.25 -24.20 -14.13
CA GLN A 566 0.45 -25.35 -13.25
C GLN A 566 -0.57 -25.36 -12.10
N GLY A 567 -1.23 -24.23 -11.82
CA GLY A 567 -2.20 -24.05 -10.74
C GLY A 567 -3.65 -23.97 -11.22
N MET A 568 -4.44 -23.09 -10.61
CA MET A 568 -5.84 -22.87 -10.96
C MET A 568 -6.03 -21.49 -11.61
N ILE A 569 -6.67 -21.48 -12.79
CA ILE A 569 -7.21 -20.28 -13.40
C ILE A 569 -8.73 -20.45 -13.50
N LYS A 570 -9.47 -19.54 -12.87
CA LYS A 570 -10.93 -19.50 -12.90
C LYS A 570 -11.39 -18.19 -13.51
N MET A 571 -12.37 -18.27 -14.42
CA MET A 571 -13.04 -17.12 -14.99
C MET A 571 -14.54 -17.29 -15.02
N GLU A 572 -15.27 -16.28 -14.58
CA GLU A 572 -16.73 -16.31 -14.46
C GLU A 572 -17.34 -15.01 -14.98
N ASN A 573 -18.37 -15.12 -15.82
CA ASN A 573 -19.10 -13.97 -16.40
C ASN A 573 -18.21 -13.03 -17.24
N ILE A 574 -17.37 -13.61 -18.11
CA ILE A 574 -16.53 -12.83 -19.04
C ILE A 574 -17.31 -12.51 -20.31
N THR A 575 -17.53 -11.22 -20.58
CA THR A 575 -18.46 -10.78 -21.63
C THR A 575 -18.00 -11.17 -23.04
N GLU A 576 -16.73 -10.93 -23.38
CA GLU A 576 -16.23 -11.13 -24.74
C GLU A 576 -15.28 -12.34 -24.85
N THR A 577 -14.10 -12.28 -24.23
CA THR A 577 -13.07 -13.33 -24.39
C THR A 577 -12.24 -13.50 -23.12
N CYS A 578 -12.06 -14.75 -22.69
CA CYS A 578 -11.23 -15.11 -21.53
C CYS A 578 -9.73 -15.03 -21.84
N PHE A 579 -9.28 -15.63 -22.94
CA PHE A 579 -7.90 -15.59 -23.38
C PHE A 579 -7.81 -15.09 -24.81
N PHE A 580 -7.15 -13.96 -25.02
CA PHE A 580 -6.76 -13.48 -26.35
C PHE A 580 -5.26 -13.69 -26.50
N LEU A 581 -4.89 -14.68 -27.31
CA LEU A 581 -3.50 -15.10 -27.49
C LEU A 581 -3.01 -14.56 -28.83
N GLU A 582 -2.04 -13.65 -28.80
CA GLU A 582 -1.30 -13.27 -30.00
C GLU A 582 0.09 -13.91 -29.92
N ASN A 583 0.70 -14.17 -31.07
CA ASN A 583 2.06 -14.68 -31.08
C ASN A 583 2.91 -13.90 -32.10
N TYR A 584 3.93 -13.22 -31.60
CA TYR A 584 4.88 -12.46 -32.41
C TYR A 584 6.06 -13.32 -32.88
N ASP A 585 6.36 -14.44 -32.21
CA ASP A 585 7.55 -15.28 -32.48
C ASP A 585 7.22 -16.76 -32.69
N GLU A 586 8.15 -17.54 -33.24
CA GLU A 586 7.87 -18.85 -33.84
C GLU A 586 7.50 -19.98 -32.85
N TYR A 587 7.57 -19.80 -31.51
CA TYR A 587 7.62 -20.93 -30.55
C TYR A 587 6.83 -20.80 -29.23
N HIS A 588 5.75 -20.01 -29.15
CA HIS A 588 5.02 -19.86 -27.89
C HIS A 588 3.69 -20.61 -27.84
N ASP A 589 3.58 -21.45 -26.82
CA ASP A 589 2.40 -22.24 -26.52
C ASP A 589 1.66 -21.66 -25.32
N MET A 590 0.33 -21.80 -25.31
CA MET A 590 -0.42 -21.87 -24.07
C MET A 590 -0.37 -23.32 -23.59
N ARG A 591 0.13 -23.54 -22.37
CA ARG A 591 0.28 -24.87 -21.79
C ARG A 591 -0.44 -24.95 -20.45
N ASN A 592 -1.42 -25.83 -20.34
CA ASN A 592 -2.05 -26.20 -19.07
C ASN A 592 -1.48 -27.54 -18.59
N ASP A 593 -0.63 -27.53 -17.57
CA ASP A 593 0.15 -28.69 -17.11
C ASP A 593 -0.66 -29.75 -16.36
N TYR A 594 -0.04 -30.90 -16.11
CA TYR A 594 -0.63 -31.97 -15.32
C TYR A 594 -1.02 -31.49 -13.91
N GLY A 595 -2.27 -31.77 -13.52
CA GLY A 595 -2.83 -31.34 -12.22
C GLY A 595 -3.37 -29.91 -12.21
N ALA A 596 -3.04 -29.10 -13.21
CA ALA A 596 -3.54 -27.73 -13.35
C ALA A 596 -5.01 -27.71 -13.82
N THR A 597 -5.72 -26.64 -13.49
CA THR A 597 -7.13 -26.44 -13.86
C THR A 597 -7.34 -25.08 -14.52
N ILE A 598 -8.05 -25.07 -15.64
CA ILE A 598 -8.67 -23.87 -16.22
C ILE A 598 -10.18 -24.08 -16.17
N ASP A 599 -10.91 -23.21 -15.49
CA ASP A 599 -12.37 -23.28 -15.31
C ASP A 599 -13.05 -21.99 -15.77
N ILE A 600 -13.79 -22.07 -16.87
CA ILE A 600 -14.44 -20.94 -17.53
C ILE A 600 -15.96 -21.11 -17.46
N ILE A 601 -16.67 -20.10 -16.98
CA ILE A 601 -18.12 -20.18 -16.74
C ILE A 601 -18.82 -18.93 -17.28
N ASN A 602 -19.88 -19.13 -18.07
CA ASN A 602 -20.75 -18.07 -18.60
C ASN A 602 -19.98 -17.01 -19.37
N THR A 603 -19.41 -17.38 -20.52
CA THR A 603 -18.54 -16.47 -21.29
C THR A 603 -18.89 -16.44 -22.77
N GLY A 604 -18.55 -15.34 -23.43
CA GLY A 604 -18.57 -15.21 -24.89
C GLY A 604 -17.69 -16.28 -25.54
N ARG A 605 -16.37 -16.07 -25.41
CA ARG A 605 -15.34 -16.95 -25.92
C ARG A 605 -14.34 -17.34 -24.85
N ALA A 606 -13.90 -18.60 -24.84
CA ALA A 606 -12.88 -19.04 -23.89
C ALA A 606 -11.48 -18.68 -24.40
N VAL A 607 -11.11 -19.10 -25.61
CA VAL A 607 -9.79 -18.85 -26.18
C VAL A 607 -9.96 -18.31 -27.60
N GLN A 608 -9.35 -17.17 -27.87
CA GLN A 608 -9.20 -16.62 -29.20
C GLN A 608 -7.72 -16.66 -29.57
N LEU A 609 -7.41 -17.48 -30.56
CA LEU A 609 -6.10 -17.54 -31.20
C LEU A 609 -6.05 -16.40 -32.22
N GLY A 610 -5.34 -15.33 -31.84
CA GLY A 610 -5.18 -14.10 -32.59
C GLY A 610 -4.25 -14.24 -33.79
N TYR A 611 -4.21 -13.19 -34.61
CA TYR A 611 -3.41 -13.13 -35.83
C TYR A 611 -2.54 -11.88 -35.82
N PHE A 612 -1.23 -12.04 -36.02
CA PHE A 612 -0.36 -10.92 -36.33
C PHE A 612 -0.12 -10.85 -37.85
N PRO A 613 -0.45 -9.73 -38.52
CA PRO A 613 -0.19 -9.56 -39.94
C PRO A 613 1.26 -9.86 -40.27
N ASN A 614 1.48 -10.87 -41.13
CA ASN A 614 2.78 -11.36 -41.60
C ASN A 614 3.54 -12.36 -40.69
N SER A 615 2.98 -12.83 -39.57
CA SER A 615 3.59 -13.96 -38.87
C SER A 615 3.12 -15.29 -39.48
N VAL A 616 4.08 -16.19 -39.78
CA VAL A 616 3.80 -17.60 -40.13
C VAL A 616 3.65 -18.46 -38.86
N ASN A 617 3.43 -17.82 -37.71
CA ASN A 617 3.60 -18.45 -36.42
C ASN A 617 2.35 -19.24 -36.07
N GLN A 618 2.55 -20.51 -35.71
CA GLN A 618 1.50 -21.36 -35.18
C GLN A 618 1.29 -21.00 -33.71
N ILE A 619 0.03 -20.85 -33.31
CA ILE A 619 -0.33 -20.73 -31.88
C ILE A 619 -0.81 -22.09 -31.43
N TYR A 620 -0.11 -22.67 -30.45
CA TYR A 620 -0.49 -23.94 -29.85
C TYR A 620 -1.17 -23.70 -28.50
N PHE A 621 -2.30 -24.35 -28.29
CA PHE A 621 -2.85 -24.54 -26.96
C PHE A 621 -2.79 -26.04 -26.61
N VAL A 622 -1.91 -26.39 -25.66
CA VAL A 622 -1.71 -27.76 -25.20
C VAL A 622 -2.28 -27.92 -23.79
N ASN A 623 -3.26 -28.80 -23.63
CA ASN A 623 -3.87 -29.14 -22.35
C ASN A 623 -3.43 -30.52 -21.87
N TYR A 624 -2.63 -30.60 -20.81
CA TYR A 624 -2.33 -31.81 -20.03
C TYR A 624 -3.18 -31.94 -18.76
N GLY A 625 -3.75 -30.83 -18.28
CA GLY A 625 -4.57 -30.76 -17.07
C GLY A 625 -6.07 -30.88 -17.29
N LEU A 626 -6.85 -30.18 -16.46
CA LEU A 626 -8.30 -30.10 -16.55
C LEU A 626 -8.73 -28.78 -17.19
N PHE A 627 -9.41 -28.85 -18.32
CA PHE A 627 -10.00 -27.69 -18.98
C PHE A 627 -11.52 -27.79 -18.97
N LYS A 628 -12.17 -26.87 -18.24
CA LYS A 628 -13.62 -26.79 -18.07
C LYS A 628 -14.14 -25.52 -18.72
N PHE A 629 -15.23 -25.65 -19.45
CA PHE A 629 -16.00 -24.53 -20.00
C PHE A 629 -17.49 -24.82 -19.86
N GLN A 630 -18.27 -23.84 -19.44
CA GLN A 630 -19.69 -24.01 -19.12
C GLN A 630 -20.47 -22.79 -19.56
N LEU A 631 -21.67 -23.00 -20.09
CA LEU A 631 -22.60 -21.92 -20.45
C LEU A 631 -21.96 -20.96 -21.46
N MET A 632 -21.29 -21.51 -22.47
CA MET A 632 -20.64 -20.73 -23.51
C MET A 632 -21.69 -20.14 -24.46
N THR A 633 -21.57 -18.84 -24.78
CA THR A 633 -22.54 -18.17 -25.65
C THR A 633 -22.11 -18.10 -27.12
N ASP A 634 -20.83 -18.34 -27.40
CA ASP A 634 -20.25 -18.39 -28.74
C ASP A 634 -19.24 -19.58 -28.86
N THR A 635 -17.96 -19.29 -29.09
CA THR A 635 -16.93 -20.26 -29.46
C THR A 635 -15.99 -20.52 -28.29
N VAL A 636 -15.73 -21.78 -27.95
CA VAL A 636 -14.78 -22.17 -26.89
C VAL A 636 -13.36 -21.84 -27.34
N ILE A 637 -12.95 -22.32 -28.50
CA ILE A 637 -11.63 -22.03 -29.08
C ILE A 637 -11.87 -21.55 -30.50
N GLY A 638 -11.53 -20.30 -30.79
CA GLY A 638 -11.67 -19.72 -32.13
C GLY A 638 -10.32 -19.29 -32.70
N GLY A 639 -10.09 -19.50 -33.99
CA GLY A 639 -8.98 -18.92 -34.75
C GLY A 639 -9.48 -17.82 -35.69
N VAL A 640 -8.76 -16.68 -35.78
CA VAL A 640 -9.12 -15.65 -36.77
C VAL A 640 -8.61 -16.01 -38.18
N ASN A 641 -7.55 -16.83 -38.31
CA ASN A 641 -7.02 -17.37 -39.59
C ASN A 641 -6.08 -18.60 -39.41
N SER A 642 -6.37 -19.67 -40.14
CA SER A 642 -5.61 -20.83 -40.67
C SER A 642 -4.36 -21.49 -40.03
N MET A 643 -3.82 -21.13 -38.86
CA MET A 643 -2.74 -21.92 -38.21
C MET A 643 -2.81 -22.15 -36.69
N GLY A 644 -4.01 -22.14 -36.09
CA GLY A 644 -4.18 -22.43 -34.67
C GLY A 644 -4.30 -23.94 -34.38
N THR A 645 -3.48 -24.48 -33.49
CA THR A 645 -3.57 -25.89 -33.07
C THR A 645 -3.99 -25.99 -31.60
N PHE A 646 -5.00 -26.81 -31.32
CA PHE A 646 -5.39 -27.20 -29.97
C PHE A 646 -5.10 -28.69 -29.78
N GLU A 647 -4.35 -29.04 -28.74
CA GLU A 647 -4.05 -30.44 -28.39
C GLU A 647 -4.46 -30.74 -26.95
N ASN A 648 -5.31 -31.75 -26.77
CA ASN A 648 -5.78 -32.19 -25.46
C ASN A 648 -5.21 -33.56 -25.08
N TYR A 649 -4.24 -33.58 -24.17
CA TYR A 649 -3.69 -34.76 -23.49
C TYR A 649 -4.27 -34.99 -22.09
N GLY A 650 -5.00 -34.02 -21.56
CA GLY A 650 -5.64 -34.06 -20.25
C GLY A 650 -7.12 -34.42 -20.31
N THR A 651 -7.92 -33.78 -19.45
CA THR A 651 -9.38 -33.87 -19.47
C THR A 651 -9.97 -32.55 -19.95
N MET A 652 -10.82 -32.63 -20.96
CA MET A 652 -11.62 -31.50 -21.44
C MET A 652 -13.10 -31.78 -21.14
N MET A 653 -13.82 -30.81 -20.56
CA MET A 653 -15.25 -30.97 -20.32
C MET A 653 -16.04 -29.66 -20.48
N GLY A 654 -17.19 -29.74 -21.14
CA GLY A 654 -18.00 -28.56 -21.39
C GLY A 654 -18.78 -28.57 -22.70
N ASP A 655 -19.56 -27.52 -22.92
CA ASP A 655 -20.38 -27.28 -24.10
C ASP A 655 -19.86 -26.12 -24.95
N GLY A 656 -19.89 -26.27 -26.29
CA GLY A 656 -19.57 -25.19 -27.23
C GLY A 656 -18.81 -25.64 -28.48
N ILE A 657 -18.28 -24.65 -29.23
CA ILE A 657 -17.63 -24.86 -30.53
C ILE A 657 -16.10 -24.71 -30.40
N ILE A 658 -15.35 -25.67 -30.93
CA ILE A 658 -13.91 -25.64 -31.14
C ILE A 658 -13.69 -25.42 -32.64
N ASP A 659 -13.42 -24.18 -33.01
CA ASP A 659 -13.20 -23.69 -34.37
C ASP A 659 -11.75 -23.24 -34.53
N CYS A 660 -10.86 -24.22 -34.64
CA CYS A 660 -9.45 -24.04 -34.98
C CYS A 660 -9.07 -24.99 -36.13
N ASP A 661 -7.87 -24.81 -36.68
CA ASP A 661 -7.43 -25.58 -37.85
C ASP A 661 -7.15 -27.04 -37.52
N PHE A 662 -6.62 -27.27 -36.32
CA PHE A 662 -6.32 -28.62 -35.83
C PHE A 662 -6.74 -28.73 -34.37
N ALA A 663 -7.85 -29.43 -34.11
CA ALA A 663 -8.19 -29.90 -32.78
C ALA A 663 -7.81 -31.38 -32.63
N LYS A 664 -6.74 -31.66 -31.87
CA LYS A 664 -6.28 -33.01 -31.56
C LYS A 664 -6.73 -33.42 -30.18
N ILE A 665 -7.58 -34.45 -30.10
CA ILE A 665 -8.01 -35.00 -28.81
C ILE A 665 -7.31 -36.34 -28.58
N ASN A 666 -6.44 -36.39 -27.58
CA ASN A 666 -5.54 -37.52 -27.32
C ASN A 666 -5.85 -38.27 -26.02
N SER A 667 -6.81 -37.80 -25.23
CA SER A 667 -7.10 -38.33 -23.89
C SER A 667 -8.59 -38.28 -23.59
N PHE A 668 -9.02 -37.66 -22.48
CA PHE A 668 -10.42 -37.63 -22.09
C PHE A 668 -11.13 -36.38 -22.60
N TYR A 669 -12.33 -36.57 -23.14
CA TYR A 669 -13.23 -35.45 -23.34
C TYR A 669 -14.70 -35.81 -23.07
N ARG A 670 -15.44 -34.83 -22.56
CA ARG A 670 -16.81 -34.98 -22.04
C ARG A 670 -17.67 -33.78 -22.45
N PRO A 671 -18.66 -33.94 -23.34
CA PRO A 671 -19.60 -32.87 -23.65
C PRO A 671 -20.41 -32.48 -22.40
N GLY A 672 -20.42 -31.19 -22.07
CA GLY A 672 -21.10 -30.62 -20.90
C GLY A 672 -20.61 -31.11 -19.52
N GLN A 673 -21.24 -30.59 -18.47
CA GLN A 673 -21.16 -31.18 -17.12
C GLN A 673 -22.19 -32.29 -16.89
N ASN A 674 -23.32 -32.22 -17.61
CA ASN A 674 -24.41 -33.18 -17.56
C ASN A 674 -24.80 -33.63 -18.96
N ILE A 675 -25.61 -32.81 -19.65
CA ILE A 675 -26.00 -33.01 -21.03
C ILE A 675 -25.46 -31.81 -21.81
N GLY A 676 -24.61 -32.04 -22.82
CA GLY A 676 -23.98 -30.98 -23.60
C GLY A 676 -23.61 -31.39 -25.02
N VAL A 677 -23.18 -30.41 -25.81
CA VAL A 677 -22.74 -30.62 -27.20
C VAL A 677 -21.38 -30.00 -27.41
N MET A 678 -20.50 -30.73 -28.08
CA MET A 678 -19.21 -30.23 -28.52
C MET A 678 -19.14 -30.28 -30.04
N ASN A 679 -18.80 -29.14 -30.66
CA ASN A 679 -18.66 -29.03 -32.10
C ASN A 679 -17.19 -28.79 -32.46
N PHE A 680 -16.67 -29.49 -33.46
CA PHE A 680 -15.31 -29.33 -33.98
C PHE A 680 -15.36 -28.92 -35.44
N ALA A 681 -14.72 -27.82 -35.79
CA ALA A 681 -14.57 -27.42 -37.19
C ALA A 681 -13.59 -28.33 -37.94
N ASN A 682 -12.50 -28.72 -37.28
CA ASN A 682 -11.52 -29.69 -37.75
C ASN A 682 -11.16 -30.60 -36.57
N PHE A 683 -11.08 -31.91 -36.81
CA PHE A 683 -10.85 -32.89 -35.74
C PHE A 683 -9.87 -33.98 -36.17
N GLU A 684 -8.86 -34.21 -35.34
CA GLU A 684 -7.85 -35.26 -35.52
C GLU A 684 -7.70 -36.08 -34.23
N THR A 685 -7.41 -37.37 -34.39
CA THR A 685 -7.09 -38.27 -33.28
C THR A 685 -5.90 -39.13 -33.66
N ASN A 686 -4.92 -39.27 -32.75
CA ASN A 686 -3.72 -40.08 -32.97
C ASN A 686 -3.34 -40.97 -31.78
N LEU A 687 -4.12 -40.94 -30.69
CA LEU A 687 -3.77 -41.57 -29.40
C LEU A 687 -4.94 -42.27 -28.71
N HIS A 688 -5.95 -42.74 -29.46
CA HIS A 688 -7.07 -43.54 -28.93
C HIS A 688 -7.82 -42.86 -27.75
N PRO A 689 -8.41 -41.66 -27.94
CA PRO A 689 -9.06 -40.92 -26.86
C PRO A 689 -10.27 -41.64 -26.24
N THR A 690 -10.69 -41.21 -25.05
CA THR A 690 -11.93 -41.67 -24.40
C THR A 690 -13.04 -40.63 -24.52
N TYR A 691 -14.15 -41.04 -25.11
CA TYR A 691 -15.34 -40.25 -25.40
C TYR A 691 -16.36 -40.52 -24.29
N PHE A 692 -16.53 -39.58 -23.36
CA PHE A 692 -17.48 -39.76 -22.26
C PHE A 692 -18.84 -39.15 -22.62
N ILE A 693 -19.86 -40.00 -22.77
CA ILE A 693 -21.21 -39.64 -23.18
C ILE A 693 -22.20 -39.91 -22.06
N GLN A 694 -23.04 -38.93 -21.75
CA GLN A 694 -24.10 -39.01 -20.76
C GLN A 694 -25.48 -39.01 -21.42
N LEU A 695 -26.36 -39.89 -20.94
CA LEU A 695 -27.72 -40.04 -21.44
C LEU A 695 -28.75 -39.79 -20.33
N LYS A 696 -29.72 -38.91 -20.58
CA LYS A 696 -30.89 -38.72 -19.72
C LYS A 696 -32.20 -39.06 -20.42
N GLY A 697 -32.27 -38.92 -21.75
CA GLY A 697 -33.42 -39.27 -22.57
C GLY A 697 -33.19 -38.94 -24.05
N ASP A 698 -34.26 -38.91 -24.82
CA ASP A 698 -34.28 -38.81 -26.28
C ASP A 698 -34.60 -37.40 -26.82
N ALA A 699 -34.66 -36.38 -25.95
CA ALA A 699 -35.02 -35.01 -26.32
C ALA A 699 -34.03 -34.31 -27.28
N GLY A 700 -32.95 -34.99 -27.68
CA GLY A 700 -31.93 -34.51 -28.63
C GLY A 700 -30.62 -34.06 -27.97
N PHE A 701 -29.68 -33.65 -28.81
CA PHE A 701 -28.34 -33.19 -28.42
C PHE A 701 -28.35 -31.95 -27.53
N GLY A 702 -27.70 -32.01 -26.37
CA GLY A 702 -27.53 -30.85 -25.49
C GLY A 702 -28.82 -30.30 -24.88
N VAL A 703 -29.97 -30.93 -25.16
CA VAL A 703 -31.27 -30.49 -24.66
C VAL A 703 -31.47 -31.05 -23.25
N ALA A 704 -32.14 -30.30 -22.38
CA ALA A 704 -32.55 -30.83 -21.08
C ALA A 704 -33.38 -32.11 -21.25
N ASN A 705 -33.01 -33.19 -20.54
CA ASN A 705 -33.56 -34.56 -20.71
C ASN A 705 -33.21 -35.25 -22.04
N GLY A 706 -32.20 -34.74 -22.76
CA GLY A 706 -31.62 -35.37 -23.92
C GLY A 706 -30.37 -36.19 -23.59
N HIS A 707 -29.37 -36.08 -24.47
CA HIS A 707 -28.09 -36.78 -24.38
C HIS A 707 -26.93 -35.92 -24.87
N ASP A 708 -25.72 -36.31 -24.49
CA ASP A 708 -24.50 -35.70 -25.00
C ASP A 708 -24.35 -35.92 -26.50
N GLY A 709 -23.73 -34.93 -27.17
CA GLY A 709 -23.46 -34.97 -28.59
C GLY A 709 -22.09 -34.45 -28.97
N ILE A 710 -21.52 -35.07 -29.99
CA ILE A 710 -20.28 -34.61 -30.63
C ILE A 710 -20.60 -34.36 -32.10
N ILE A 711 -20.27 -33.17 -32.58
CA ILE A 711 -20.44 -32.76 -33.96
C ILE A 711 -19.06 -32.45 -34.52
N ILE A 712 -18.73 -33.02 -35.67
CA ILE A 712 -17.47 -32.79 -36.37
C ILE A 712 -17.82 -32.34 -37.78
N ASN A 713 -17.38 -31.14 -38.15
CA ASN A 713 -17.51 -30.65 -39.50
C ASN A 713 -16.40 -31.27 -40.35
N GLY A 714 -16.77 -31.96 -41.42
CA GLY A 714 -15.86 -32.63 -42.33
C GLY A 714 -15.73 -34.14 -42.10
N ILE A 715 -14.56 -34.66 -42.45
CA ILE A 715 -14.22 -36.08 -42.37
C ILE A 715 -13.64 -36.37 -40.99
N VAL A 716 -14.10 -37.43 -40.34
CA VAL A 716 -13.52 -37.93 -39.09
C VAL A 716 -13.04 -39.38 -39.26
N ASN A 717 -11.85 -39.66 -38.75
CA ASN A 717 -11.41 -41.03 -38.45
C ASN A 717 -11.62 -41.27 -36.96
N ILE A 718 -12.55 -42.16 -36.59
CA ILE A 718 -12.82 -42.48 -35.19
C ILE A 718 -12.00 -43.70 -34.74
N GLU A 719 -11.38 -43.56 -33.57
CA GLU A 719 -10.64 -44.58 -32.82
C GLU A 719 -10.83 -44.31 -31.32
N GLY A 720 -10.32 -45.18 -30.45
CA GLY A 720 -10.38 -45.00 -28.99
C GLY A 720 -11.57 -45.69 -28.31
N THR A 721 -11.98 -45.17 -27.16
CA THR A 721 -12.99 -45.81 -26.30
C THR A 721 -14.24 -44.96 -26.15
N LEU A 722 -15.41 -45.53 -26.48
CA LEU A 722 -16.71 -44.93 -26.15
C LEU A 722 -17.13 -45.32 -24.73
N ASN A 723 -17.24 -44.36 -23.82
CA ASN A 723 -17.67 -44.59 -22.45
C ASN A 723 -19.03 -43.92 -22.20
N VAL A 724 -20.05 -44.71 -21.88
CA VAL A 724 -21.43 -44.23 -21.72
C VAL A 724 -21.84 -44.29 -20.25
N ALA A 725 -22.45 -43.22 -19.76
CA ALA A 725 -23.09 -43.16 -18.45
C ALA A 725 -24.56 -42.73 -18.58
N THR A 726 -25.44 -43.29 -17.75
CA THR A 726 -26.83 -42.86 -17.67
C THR A 726 -27.04 -41.96 -16.46
N LEU A 727 -27.86 -40.92 -16.63
CA LEU A 727 -28.23 -39.98 -15.58
C LEU A 727 -29.51 -40.45 -14.86
N PRO A 728 -29.74 -40.03 -13.60
CA PRO A 728 -30.97 -40.37 -12.89
C PRO A 728 -32.23 -39.98 -13.68
N GLY A 729 -33.17 -40.92 -13.77
CA GLY A 729 -34.42 -40.76 -14.53
C GLY A 729 -34.35 -41.23 -15.99
N PHE A 730 -33.22 -41.79 -16.43
CA PHE A 730 -33.12 -42.48 -17.71
C PHE A 730 -34.01 -43.74 -17.71
N ASP A 731 -35.09 -43.74 -18.50
CA ASP A 731 -36.07 -44.84 -18.64
C ASP A 731 -36.12 -45.35 -20.08
N PRO A 732 -35.10 -46.12 -20.50
CA PRO A 732 -34.94 -46.54 -21.89
C PRO A 732 -36.02 -47.51 -22.34
N GLN A 733 -36.57 -47.33 -23.55
CA GLN A 733 -37.44 -48.30 -24.21
C GLN A 733 -36.72 -49.04 -25.33
N GLU A 734 -37.22 -50.24 -25.68
CA GLU A 734 -36.70 -50.98 -26.82
C GLU A 734 -36.89 -50.17 -28.12
N ASP A 735 -35.88 -50.20 -29.00
CA ASP A 735 -35.80 -49.45 -30.25
C ASP A 735 -35.61 -47.92 -30.11
N ASP A 736 -35.49 -47.37 -28.90
CA ASP A 736 -34.98 -46.01 -28.69
C ASP A 736 -33.57 -45.86 -29.27
N THR A 737 -33.27 -44.68 -29.81
CA THR A 737 -31.99 -44.36 -30.43
C THR A 737 -31.43 -43.04 -29.93
N TYR A 738 -30.13 -43.02 -29.65
CA TYR A 738 -29.39 -41.80 -29.31
C TYR A 738 -28.21 -41.68 -30.27
N VAL A 739 -28.24 -40.67 -31.12
CA VAL A 739 -27.05 -40.30 -31.89
C VAL A 739 -26.06 -39.73 -30.88
N VAL A 740 -24.78 -40.08 -30.94
CA VAL A 740 -23.77 -39.59 -29.96
C VAL A 740 -22.59 -38.91 -30.63
N LEU A 741 -22.38 -39.18 -31.92
CA LEU A 741 -21.40 -38.51 -32.76
C LEU A 741 -21.99 -38.32 -34.16
N VAL A 742 -21.78 -37.14 -34.75
CA VAL A 742 -22.14 -36.80 -36.12
C VAL A 742 -20.92 -36.19 -36.82
N ALA A 743 -20.63 -36.68 -38.02
CA ALA A 743 -19.71 -36.08 -38.97
C ALA A 743 -20.51 -35.51 -40.14
N THR A 744 -20.26 -34.26 -40.54
CA THR A 744 -21.04 -33.64 -41.64
C THR A 744 -20.77 -34.27 -43.01
N ASP A 745 -19.58 -34.86 -43.21
CA ASP A 745 -19.19 -35.45 -44.49
C ASP A 745 -19.08 -36.98 -44.40
N THR A 746 -18.06 -37.50 -43.72
CA THR A 746 -17.81 -38.95 -43.67
C THR A 746 -17.17 -39.36 -42.35
N LEU A 747 -17.68 -40.44 -41.78
CA LEU A 747 -17.14 -41.15 -40.64
C LEU A 747 -16.40 -42.40 -41.12
N ILE A 748 -15.13 -42.50 -40.77
CA ILE A 748 -14.23 -43.61 -41.10
C ILE A 748 -13.84 -44.31 -39.79
N GLY A 749 -13.82 -45.64 -39.80
CA GLY A 749 -13.41 -46.43 -38.64
C GLY A 749 -14.55 -46.74 -37.65
N THR A 750 -14.17 -47.28 -36.49
CA THR A 750 -15.05 -47.62 -35.36
C THR A 750 -14.29 -47.37 -34.06
N PHE A 751 -14.98 -47.17 -32.94
CA PHE A 751 -14.29 -47.19 -31.63
C PHE A 751 -13.60 -48.54 -31.40
N ASP A 752 -12.39 -48.52 -30.84
CA ASP A 752 -11.60 -49.71 -30.52
C ASP A 752 -12.25 -50.52 -29.39
N SER A 753 -12.91 -49.83 -28.45
CA SER A 753 -13.68 -50.46 -27.38
C SER A 753 -14.84 -49.59 -26.92
N HIS A 754 -15.75 -50.19 -26.15
CA HIS A 754 -16.86 -49.49 -25.52
C HIS A 754 -17.07 -49.93 -24.07
N SER A 755 -17.40 -48.98 -23.20
CA SER A 755 -17.87 -49.21 -21.84
C SER A 755 -19.33 -48.75 -21.76
N LEU A 756 -20.25 -49.71 -21.81
CA LEU A 756 -21.69 -49.47 -21.88
C LEU A 756 -22.36 -49.95 -20.58
N PRO A 757 -23.25 -49.15 -19.96
CA PRO A 757 -23.90 -49.54 -18.73
C PRO A 757 -25.01 -50.57 -19.01
N TYR A 758 -25.25 -51.47 -18.05
CA TYR A 758 -26.41 -52.36 -18.10
C TYR A 758 -27.68 -51.56 -17.79
N LEU A 759 -28.68 -51.65 -18.67
CA LEU A 759 -29.90 -50.83 -18.59
C LEU A 759 -30.98 -51.41 -17.67
N GLY A 760 -30.82 -52.64 -17.18
CA GLY A 760 -31.90 -53.34 -16.49
C GLY A 760 -32.97 -53.86 -17.46
N ASN A 761 -34.01 -54.50 -16.93
CA ASN A 761 -35.18 -55.00 -17.68
C ASN A 761 -34.87 -55.86 -18.93
N GLY A 762 -33.67 -56.45 -19.01
CA GLY A 762 -33.24 -57.19 -20.18
C GLY A 762 -33.00 -56.30 -21.40
N LEU A 763 -32.60 -55.04 -21.22
CA LEU A 763 -32.20 -54.12 -22.28
C LEU A 763 -30.68 -53.88 -22.25
N ILE A 764 -30.10 -53.66 -23.43
CA ILE A 764 -28.69 -53.27 -23.63
C ILE A 764 -28.56 -52.24 -24.76
N PHE A 765 -27.40 -51.60 -24.84
CA PHE A 765 -27.01 -50.79 -26.00
C PHE A 765 -26.37 -51.65 -27.10
N GLU A 766 -26.78 -51.40 -28.34
CA GLU A 766 -26.11 -51.77 -29.58
C GLU A 766 -25.50 -50.51 -30.18
N VAL A 767 -24.21 -50.55 -30.53
CA VAL A 767 -23.52 -49.42 -31.19
C VAL A 767 -23.58 -49.62 -32.70
N ILE A 768 -24.21 -48.68 -33.40
CA ILE A 768 -24.38 -48.67 -34.84
C ILE A 768 -23.49 -47.58 -35.44
N TYR A 769 -22.73 -47.93 -36.47
CA TYR A 769 -21.88 -47.01 -37.23
C TYR A 769 -22.46 -46.83 -38.62
N ASP A 770 -22.96 -45.63 -38.90
CA ASP A 770 -23.36 -45.20 -40.23
C ASP A 770 -22.24 -44.41 -40.90
N SER A 771 -22.42 -44.06 -42.18
CA SER A 771 -21.41 -43.29 -42.93
C SER A 771 -21.12 -41.90 -42.37
N THR A 772 -21.97 -41.38 -41.48
CA THR A 772 -21.87 -40.01 -40.93
C THR A 772 -22.17 -39.94 -39.43
N SER A 773 -22.45 -41.06 -38.75
CA SER A 773 -22.86 -41.00 -37.35
C SER A 773 -22.59 -42.27 -36.57
N VAL A 774 -22.42 -42.10 -35.26
CA VAL A 774 -22.48 -43.20 -34.29
C VAL A 774 -23.79 -43.10 -33.51
N ILE A 775 -24.53 -44.20 -33.47
CA ILE A 775 -25.85 -44.29 -32.85
C ILE A 775 -25.82 -45.39 -31.78
N LEU A 776 -26.26 -45.06 -30.58
CA LEU A 776 -26.60 -46.01 -29.53
C LEU A 776 -28.07 -46.41 -29.70
N LYS A 777 -28.32 -47.66 -30.07
CA LYS A 777 -29.66 -48.22 -30.17
C LYS A 777 -29.96 -49.12 -28.98
N ILE A 778 -31.13 -48.99 -28.39
CA ILE A 778 -31.56 -49.90 -27.33
C ILE A 778 -32.20 -51.14 -27.95
N ILE A 779 -31.71 -52.32 -27.55
CA ILE A 779 -32.22 -53.61 -27.98
C ILE A 779 -32.47 -54.52 -26.78
N SER A 780 -33.33 -55.53 -26.98
CA SER A 780 -33.43 -56.65 -26.02
C SER A 780 -32.07 -57.34 -25.85
N LEU A 781 -31.66 -57.59 -24.61
CA LEU A 781 -30.53 -58.44 -24.25
C LEU A 781 -30.70 -59.80 -24.92
N PRO A 782 -29.76 -60.22 -25.79
CA PRO A 782 -29.88 -61.50 -26.47
C PRO A 782 -29.95 -62.68 -25.51
N ARG A 783 -30.82 -63.64 -25.81
CA ARG A 783 -30.91 -64.92 -25.11
C ARG A 783 -29.98 -65.91 -25.80
N ILE A 784 -28.91 -66.27 -25.11
CA ILE A 784 -27.93 -67.25 -25.55
C ILE A 784 -28.40 -68.62 -25.10
N TRP A 785 -28.46 -69.56 -26.02
CA TRP A 785 -28.67 -70.96 -25.65
C TRP A 785 -27.43 -71.50 -24.94
N THR A 786 -27.60 -71.94 -23.69
CA THR A 786 -26.57 -72.61 -22.92
C THR A 786 -26.68 -74.13 -23.04
N GLY A 787 -27.90 -74.67 -23.18
CA GLY A 787 -28.14 -76.12 -23.23
C GLY A 787 -27.71 -76.88 -21.98
N ASN A 788 -27.57 -76.19 -20.85
CA ASN A 788 -26.95 -76.74 -19.63
C ASN A 788 -27.81 -77.77 -18.89
N CYS A 789 -29.11 -77.84 -19.15
CA CYS A 789 -30.03 -78.71 -18.41
C CYS A 789 -30.48 -79.90 -19.23
N ASP A 790 -30.96 -79.64 -20.44
CA ASP A 790 -31.38 -80.68 -21.37
C ASP A 790 -31.38 -80.11 -22.79
N SER A 791 -32.04 -80.83 -23.69
CA SER A 791 -32.20 -80.44 -25.07
C SER A 791 -33.51 -79.72 -25.35
N ILE A 792 -34.36 -79.39 -24.39
CA ILE A 792 -35.72 -78.88 -24.65
C ILE A 792 -35.68 -77.36 -24.80
N TRP A 793 -36.13 -76.82 -25.96
CA TRP A 793 -36.13 -75.37 -26.21
C TRP A 793 -36.92 -74.59 -25.15
N SER A 794 -38.08 -75.13 -24.75
CA SER A 794 -38.96 -74.52 -23.76
C SER A 794 -38.50 -74.68 -22.31
N ASN A 795 -37.33 -75.29 -22.04
CA ASN A 795 -36.78 -75.31 -20.69
C ASN A 795 -36.01 -74.00 -20.44
N PRO A 796 -36.46 -73.13 -19.52
CA PRO A 796 -35.83 -71.84 -19.27
C PRO A 796 -34.36 -71.97 -18.82
N CYS A 797 -33.98 -73.08 -18.19
CA CYS A 797 -32.62 -73.31 -17.71
C CYS A 797 -31.60 -73.51 -18.84
N ASN A 798 -32.05 -73.76 -20.07
CA ASN A 798 -31.19 -73.84 -21.26
C ASN A 798 -30.88 -72.47 -21.86
N TRP A 799 -31.35 -71.37 -21.27
CA TRP A 799 -31.19 -70.01 -21.78
C TRP A 799 -30.41 -69.13 -20.82
N SER A 800 -29.59 -68.23 -21.37
CA SER A 800 -28.92 -67.20 -20.58
C SER A 800 -29.96 -66.28 -19.94
N GLY A 801 -29.95 -66.27 -18.60
CA GLY A 801 -30.93 -65.55 -17.79
C GLY A 801 -32.14 -66.36 -17.36
N GLY A 802 -32.22 -67.66 -17.67
CA GLY A 802 -33.25 -68.56 -17.13
C GLY A 802 -34.66 -68.29 -17.67
N ILE A 803 -34.78 -67.71 -18.86
CA ILE A 803 -36.05 -67.32 -19.48
C ILE A 803 -36.06 -67.84 -20.92
N VAL A 804 -37.13 -68.53 -21.31
CA VAL A 804 -37.33 -69.00 -22.69
C VAL A 804 -37.57 -67.78 -23.60
N PRO A 805 -36.86 -67.65 -24.73
CA PRO A 805 -37.08 -66.58 -25.68
C PRO A 805 -38.49 -66.62 -26.27
N ASP A 806 -39.06 -65.44 -26.48
CA ASP A 806 -40.32 -65.21 -27.19
C ASP A 806 -40.12 -64.23 -28.37
N SER A 807 -41.21 -63.78 -29.00
CA SER A 807 -41.17 -62.88 -30.17
C SER A 807 -40.43 -61.57 -29.97
N THR A 808 -40.11 -61.14 -28.74
CA THR A 808 -39.35 -59.90 -28.49
C THR A 808 -37.86 -60.15 -28.38
N HIS A 809 -37.44 -61.39 -28.13
CA HIS A 809 -36.05 -61.70 -27.84
C HIS A 809 -35.23 -62.00 -29.10
N THR A 810 -34.03 -61.41 -29.18
CA THR A 810 -32.97 -61.92 -30.06
C THR A 810 -32.37 -63.18 -29.45
N VAL A 811 -32.25 -64.24 -30.24
CA VAL A 811 -31.71 -65.53 -29.83
C VAL A 811 -30.35 -65.76 -30.48
N ILE A 812 -29.37 -66.14 -29.67
CA ILE A 812 -28.02 -66.48 -30.11
C ILE A 812 -27.75 -67.95 -29.80
N ILE A 813 -27.27 -68.67 -30.81
CA ILE A 813 -26.70 -70.01 -30.66
C ILE A 813 -25.20 -69.88 -30.97
N SER A 814 -24.36 -70.01 -29.94
CA SER A 814 -22.89 -69.81 -30.02
C SER A 814 -22.18 -70.92 -30.81
N ALA A 815 -20.95 -70.69 -31.27
CA ALA A 815 -20.13 -71.78 -31.81
C ALA A 815 -19.64 -72.70 -30.66
N ASP A 816 -19.34 -73.96 -30.98
CA ASP A 816 -18.64 -74.95 -30.13
C ASP A 816 -19.45 -75.75 -29.09
N VAL A 817 -20.77 -75.62 -29.04
CA VAL A 817 -21.62 -76.54 -28.27
C VAL A 817 -22.44 -77.41 -29.24
N LEU A 818 -22.44 -78.73 -29.05
CA LEU A 818 -23.23 -79.65 -29.88
C LEU A 818 -24.71 -79.50 -29.50
N PHE A 819 -25.46 -78.79 -30.34
CA PHE A 819 -26.86 -78.45 -30.09
C PHE A 819 -27.83 -79.51 -30.61
N PHE A 820 -28.84 -79.85 -29.79
CA PHE A 820 -29.95 -80.70 -30.19
C PHE A 820 -31.30 -80.21 -29.67
N PRO A 821 -31.70 -78.92 -29.80
CA PRO A 821 -32.97 -78.46 -29.27
C PRO A 821 -34.14 -79.34 -29.77
N SER A 822 -34.75 -80.17 -28.92
CA SER A 822 -35.99 -80.89 -29.22
C SER A 822 -37.16 -79.95 -29.00
N LEU A 823 -37.93 -79.76 -30.05
CA LEU A 823 -39.22 -79.09 -30.00
C LEU A 823 -40.24 -80.17 -29.66
N ASP A 824 -40.88 -80.10 -28.47
CA ASP A 824 -41.78 -81.15 -27.96
C ASP A 824 -43.07 -81.35 -28.78
N SER A 825 -43.26 -80.60 -29.87
CA SER A 825 -44.37 -80.78 -30.81
C SER A 825 -43.93 -80.33 -32.20
N GLY A 826 -43.76 -81.27 -33.13
CA GLY A 826 -43.26 -81.00 -34.48
C GLY A 826 -44.00 -79.87 -35.20
N SER A 827 -43.35 -78.71 -35.32
CA SER A 827 -43.29 -77.84 -36.50
C SER A 827 -42.46 -76.58 -36.18
N PHE A 828 -41.67 -76.12 -37.15
CA PHE A 828 -40.90 -74.87 -37.10
C PHE A 828 -41.54 -73.89 -38.10
N SER A 829 -42.04 -72.75 -37.64
CA SER A 829 -42.41 -71.65 -38.53
C SER A 829 -42.04 -70.29 -37.94
N ILE A 830 -41.50 -69.46 -38.82
CA ILE A 830 -41.38 -68.02 -38.68
C ILE A 830 -42.62 -67.44 -39.37
N GLY A 831 -43.60 -66.97 -38.59
CA GLY A 831 -44.90 -66.43 -39.07
C GLY A 831 -46.12 -67.26 -38.62
N SER A 832 -47.26 -66.59 -38.40
CA SER A 832 -48.37 -67.03 -37.51
C SER A 832 -49.10 -68.32 -37.90
N GLY A 833 -49.06 -69.33 -37.00
CA GLY A 833 -50.11 -70.36 -36.90
C GLY A 833 -49.71 -71.67 -36.19
N GLY A 834 -49.97 -71.77 -34.88
CA GLY A 834 -50.17 -73.03 -34.13
C GLY A 834 -48.93 -73.87 -33.75
N GLY A 835 -48.42 -73.67 -32.53
CA GLY A 835 -47.36 -74.49 -31.91
C GLY A 835 -45.91 -74.00 -32.14
N SER A 836 -45.66 -72.68 -32.11
CA SER A 836 -44.36 -72.10 -32.46
C SER A 836 -43.56 -71.58 -31.26
N GLN A 837 -42.27 -71.89 -31.20
CA GLN A 837 -41.30 -71.10 -30.44
C GLN A 837 -41.00 -69.83 -31.24
N GLN A 838 -41.07 -68.66 -30.59
CA GLN A 838 -40.90 -67.37 -31.25
C GLN A 838 -39.60 -66.72 -30.80
N CYS A 839 -38.95 -66.03 -31.74
CA CYS A 839 -37.87 -65.11 -31.46
C CYS A 839 -37.99 -63.93 -32.42
N ARG A 840 -37.54 -62.75 -32.01
CA ARG A 840 -37.46 -61.56 -32.87
C ARG A 840 -36.46 -61.80 -34.00
N ARG A 841 -35.31 -62.37 -33.64
CA ARG A 841 -34.19 -62.64 -34.54
C ARG A 841 -33.43 -63.87 -34.04
N LEU A 842 -33.08 -64.78 -34.93
CA LEU A 842 -32.23 -65.93 -34.63
C LEU A 842 -30.86 -65.75 -35.29
N ILE A 843 -29.79 -65.78 -34.49
CA ILE A 843 -28.41 -65.67 -34.95
C ILE A 843 -27.70 -66.99 -34.70
N LEU A 844 -27.16 -67.57 -35.78
CA LEU A 844 -26.42 -68.83 -35.75
C LEU A 844 -24.97 -68.55 -36.13
N TYR A 845 -24.04 -68.77 -35.19
CA TYR A 845 -22.61 -68.65 -35.49
C TYR A 845 -22.12 -69.86 -36.29
N GLN A 846 -21.07 -69.68 -37.09
CA GLN A 846 -20.49 -70.72 -37.94
C GLN A 846 -20.14 -71.99 -37.12
N GLY A 847 -20.64 -73.15 -37.55
CA GLY A 847 -20.53 -74.41 -36.80
C GLY A 847 -21.78 -74.79 -35.97
N SER A 848 -22.74 -73.87 -35.82
CA SER A 848 -24.04 -74.18 -35.21
C SER A 848 -24.85 -75.12 -36.11
N ILE A 849 -25.36 -76.21 -35.54
CA ILE A 849 -26.27 -77.14 -36.24
C ILE A 849 -27.62 -77.11 -35.55
N ILE A 850 -28.66 -76.62 -36.24
CA ILE A 850 -30.04 -76.81 -35.81
C ILE A 850 -30.57 -78.09 -36.47
N ARG A 851 -30.86 -79.11 -35.67
CA ARG A 851 -31.65 -80.28 -36.11
C ARG A 851 -33.09 -80.12 -35.65
N ILE A 852 -33.97 -79.77 -36.57
CA ILE A 852 -35.41 -79.85 -36.38
C ILE A 852 -35.78 -81.33 -36.50
N ARG A 853 -36.18 -81.97 -35.39
CA ARG A 853 -36.67 -83.35 -35.40
C ARG A 853 -38.18 -83.39 -35.63
#